data_AF-A0A663ESF7-F1
#
_entry.id   AF-A0A663ESF7-F1
#
_cell.length_a   1.000
_cell.length_b   1.000
_cell.length_c   1.000
_cell.angle_alpha   90.00
_cell.angle_beta   90.00
_cell.angle_gamma   90.00
#
_symmetry.space_group_name_H-M   'P 1'
#
loop_
_entity.id
_entity.type
_entity.pdbx_description
1 polymer ?
#
loop_
_entity_poly.entity_id
_entity_poly.type
_entity_poly.pdbx_seq_one_letter_code
_entity_poly.pdbx_strand_id
1 'polypeptide(L)'
;MSWAECPRAALASCLTACLPSNLGRKVKSWADAFGGELYSIVTKYSGSLLLQKKYKDVEPTLKIKEVDGLELVKKFSEQMESMLRRKVEAVERLVEAAEDADLNHEYNSSLEFDYYNSFLINEKDENDNYVELGDEFILEPNEHFNNLLVNTTYSDIQLPTNVYNKDPDILNGVYMSEALNPIFVDNFERDPTLTWQYFGSSTGFFRLYPGIKWLPDENGVISFDCRNRGWYIQAATSPKDIVIVVDVSGSMKGLRMTIAKHTIVTILDTLGENDFVNIIAYNDYVHFIEPCFKGILVQADRDNREHFKQLVDELQAKGVGTVNKALTESFKILREFRDAGQGGLCNQAIMLITDGAVEDYEAVFEKYNWPDRKVRVFTYLIGREVTFAPNVKWIACNNKGYYTQISTLADVQENVMEYLHVLSRPMVINHDHDIIWTEAYMDSALFASQAQSLLLMTTVAMPVFSKKNETRSHGILLGVVGSDVPLRELLKLAPRYKLGVHGYAFLNTNNGYILSHPDLRPLYKEGKKLKPKPNYNSVDLSEVEWEDQDEILWRELMSLGVVIVGNAVSCLGITPLLADKPSVFLPACSLGVVLSRGHGEYILLGNTSVEEGLHDLLQPDLSLANEWIYCITDIDPDHRKLSQLEAVIRFLTGEEPDLECDEELVQEVLFDAVVTAPMEAYWTTLALNMSMETEVGVEMAFLGTRAGLMRSALYVGSEKISNRKFLTQKDKESIFTMDHFPLWYRRAAEHPPGSFIYSIVSEDDSGNPSLNTRGEGKRKLFTSCIPHHARPDPFIAASCLMGSAETCLFWFFPFLCLQTGKFFGAVDGSVMTQLLNMAPALGNCRGFGDAGLLLQPTSPVLNASISHKKHDILQPCDTEYPVFVYEPAIKETNGLIECGDCQKMFVAQQIASSNLLLLITDAACDCSVFPPVLLAHNASVKCERMRSQKLRRRPDTCHAFHPEENAQDCGGAAEIPVSPTLLFLPLALLLQ
;
A
#
# COMPACT_ATOMS: atom_id res chain seq x y z
N MET A 1 -49.76 20.46 18.68
CA MET A 1 -49.98 21.93 18.62
C MET A 1 -48.82 22.50 17.81
N SER A 2 -49.15 23.13 16.70
CA SER A 2 -48.30 23.45 15.54
C SER A 2 -47.13 24.42 15.82
N TRP A 3 -45.93 24.08 15.33
CA TRP A 3 -44.78 24.99 15.16
C TRP A 3 -44.99 25.98 14.00
N ALA A 4 -46.02 26.83 14.07
CA ALA A 4 -46.33 27.75 12.96
C ALA A 4 -46.35 29.25 13.33
N GLU A 5 -46.26 29.65 14.60
CA GLU A 5 -46.29 31.08 14.94
C GLU A 5 -45.35 31.41 16.10
N CYS A 6 -44.09 31.72 15.78
CA CYS A 6 -43.23 32.51 16.65
C CYS A 6 -42.95 33.85 15.94
N PRO A 7 -43.56 34.98 16.36
CA PRO A 7 -43.39 36.24 15.68
C PRO A 7 -41.94 36.73 15.81
N ARG A 8 -41.29 36.99 14.66
CA ARG A 8 -39.89 37.43 14.48
C ARG A 8 -39.44 38.60 15.39
N ALA A 9 -40.37 39.37 15.96
CA ALA A 9 -40.09 40.49 16.86
C ALA A 9 -39.74 40.08 18.32
N ALA A 10 -40.07 38.86 18.75
CA ALA A 10 -39.82 38.41 20.13
C ALA A 10 -38.40 37.84 20.36
N LEU A 11 -37.75 37.30 19.32
CA LEU A 11 -36.39 36.76 19.40
C LEU A 11 -35.32 37.87 19.43
N ALA A 12 -35.49 38.93 18.62
CA ALA A 12 -34.59 40.09 18.60
C ALA A 12 -34.67 40.93 19.89
N SER A 13 -35.83 40.95 20.57
CA SER A 13 -36.02 41.66 21.83
C SER A 13 -35.60 40.86 23.07
N CYS A 14 -35.44 39.53 22.96
CA CYS A 14 -34.95 38.69 24.06
C CYS A 14 -33.42 38.71 24.20
N LEU A 15 -32.68 38.92 23.09
CA LEU A 15 -31.22 39.04 23.07
C LEU A 15 -30.72 40.35 23.68
N THR A 16 -31.51 41.42 23.62
CA THR A 16 -31.17 42.74 24.18
C THR A 16 -31.53 42.90 25.67
N ALA A 17 -32.25 41.94 26.27
CA ALA A 17 -32.78 42.06 27.64
C ALA A 17 -32.35 40.94 28.62
N CYS A 18 -31.46 40.02 28.24
CA CYS A 18 -30.98 38.97 29.13
C CYS A 18 -29.54 39.22 29.58
N LEU A 19 -29.34 39.27 30.90
CA LEU A 19 -28.02 39.10 31.53
C LEU A 19 -27.34 37.82 30.99
N PRO A 20 -26.01 37.80 30.79
CA PRO A 20 -25.26 36.66 30.23
C PRO A 20 -25.53 35.31 30.93
N SER A 21 -25.94 35.35 32.20
CA SER A 21 -26.24 34.17 33.02
C SER A 21 -27.57 33.46 32.72
N ASN A 22 -28.53 34.13 32.06
CA ASN A 22 -29.84 33.53 31.71
C ASN A 22 -29.85 32.87 30.33
N LEU A 23 -28.92 33.24 29.44
CA LEU A 23 -28.84 32.66 28.10
C LEU A 23 -28.42 31.19 28.17
N GLY A 24 -27.35 30.87 28.92
CA GLY A 24 -26.89 29.48 29.08
C GLY A 24 -27.97 28.51 29.57
N ARG A 25 -28.80 28.92 30.54
CA ARG A 25 -29.92 28.10 31.04
C ARG A 25 -31.01 27.86 29.99
N LYS A 26 -31.32 28.85 29.16
CA LYS A 26 -32.29 28.70 28.06
C LYS A 26 -31.75 27.76 26.98
N VAL A 27 -30.48 27.91 26.61
CA VAL A 27 -29.81 27.06 25.61
C VAL A 27 -29.77 25.61 26.07
N LYS A 28 -29.47 25.37 27.34
CA LYS A 28 -29.55 24.04 27.95
C LYS A 28 -30.94 23.41 27.86
N SER A 29 -31.98 24.17 28.22
CA SER A 29 -33.37 23.71 28.10
C SER A 29 -33.75 23.34 26.66
N TRP A 30 -33.30 24.13 25.68
CA TRP A 30 -33.50 23.82 24.26
C TRP A 30 -32.75 22.56 23.82
N ALA A 31 -31.49 22.41 24.24
CA ALA A 31 -30.69 21.21 23.94
C ALA A 31 -31.32 19.94 24.54
N ASP A 32 -31.80 19.99 25.79
CA ASP A 32 -32.44 18.87 26.47
C ASP A 32 -33.78 18.50 25.81
N ALA A 33 -34.61 19.48 25.46
CA ALA A 33 -35.89 19.24 24.77
C ALA A 33 -35.68 18.63 23.38
N PHE A 34 -34.76 19.19 22.59
CA PHE A 34 -34.43 18.70 21.25
C PHE A 34 -33.80 17.30 21.29
N GLY A 35 -32.86 17.06 22.21
CA GLY A 35 -32.26 15.75 22.43
C GLY A 35 -33.29 14.68 22.82
N GLY A 36 -34.25 15.04 23.68
CA GLY A 36 -35.34 14.14 24.08
C GLY A 36 -36.27 13.76 22.92
N GLU A 37 -36.62 14.71 22.06
CA GLU A 37 -37.46 14.46 20.88
C GLU A 37 -36.75 13.54 19.88
N LEU A 38 -35.48 13.84 19.56
CA LEU A 38 -34.63 13.00 18.73
C LEU A 38 -34.51 11.57 19.27
N TYR A 39 -34.20 11.42 20.56
CA TYR A 39 -34.10 10.12 21.21
C TYR A 39 -35.39 9.31 21.04
N SER A 40 -36.55 9.94 21.23
CA SER A 40 -37.86 9.27 21.11
C SER A 40 -38.17 8.78 19.69
N ILE A 41 -37.84 9.60 18.69
CA ILE A 41 -38.05 9.28 17.27
C ILE A 41 -37.12 8.12 16.89
N VAL A 42 -35.81 8.26 17.16
CA VAL A 42 -34.84 7.26 16.73
C VAL A 42 -35.10 5.92 17.43
N THR A 43 -35.40 5.92 18.73
CA THR A 43 -35.69 4.67 19.47
C THR A 43 -36.95 3.96 18.95
N LYS A 44 -37.99 4.72 18.58
CA LYS A 44 -39.25 4.18 18.03
C LYS A 44 -39.06 3.58 16.64
N TYR A 45 -38.39 4.29 15.72
CA TYR A 45 -38.28 3.83 14.33
C TYR A 45 -37.11 2.87 14.08
N SER A 46 -36.07 2.90 14.92
CA SER A 46 -35.03 1.86 14.91
C SER A 46 -35.58 0.54 15.47
N GLY A 47 -36.32 0.59 16.58
CA GLY A 47 -36.70 -0.62 17.32
C GLY A 47 -35.56 -1.18 18.18
N SER A 48 -34.58 -0.36 18.56
CA SER A 48 -33.43 -0.77 19.38
C SER A 48 -33.80 -1.46 20.69
N LEU A 49 -34.86 -0.99 21.37
CA LEU A 49 -35.38 -1.60 22.60
C LEU A 49 -36.00 -2.99 22.37
N LEU A 50 -36.63 -3.21 21.21
CA LEU A 50 -37.20 -4.50 20.86
C LEU A 50 -36.10 -5.52 20.63
N LEU A 51 -35.07 -5.14 19.86
CA LEU A 51 -33.94 -6.00 19.57
C LEU A 51 -33.18 -6.37 20.85
N GLN A 52 -32.97 -5.40 21.73
CA GLN A 52 -32.36 -5.63 23.03
C GLN A 52 -33.12 -6.68 23.84
N LYS A 53 -34.45 -6.57 23.87
CA LYS A 53 -35.29 -7.54 24.58
C LYS A 53 -35.12 -8.94 23.99
N LYS A 54 -35.04 -9.06 22.66
CA LYS A 54 -34.83 -10.35 21.99
C LYS A 54 -33.48 -10.98 22.32
N TYR A 55 -32.38 -10.23 22.29
CA TYR A 55 -31.07 -10.75 22.70
C TYR A 55 -31.03 -11.17 24.17
N LYS A 56 -31.77 -10.49 25.05
CA LYS A 56 -31.95 -10.91 26.46
C LYS A 56 -32.79 -12.18 26.60
N ASP A 57 -33.82 -12.33 25.79
CA ASP A 57 -34.70 -13.52 25.82
C ASP A 57 -33.91 -14.79 25.41
N VAL A 58 -32.94 -14.67 24.50
CA VAL A 58 -32.08 -15.78 24.02
C VAL A 58 -30.75 -15.94 24.78
N GLU A 59 -30.47 -15.07 25.76
CA GLU A 59 -29.28 -15.13 26.61
C GLU A 59 -29.04 -16.52 27.26
N PRO A 60 -30.06 -17.26 27.73
CA PRO A 60 -29.86 -18.59 28.34
C PRO A 60 -29.37 -19.67 27.37
N THR A 61 -29.62 -19.49 26.06
CA THR A 61 -29.22 -20.42 25.00
C THR A 61 -27.88 -20.07 24.36
N LEU A 62 -27.31 -18.91 24.71
CA LEU A 62 -26.07 -18.39 24.14
C LEU A 62 -24.84 -18.95 24.86
N LYS A 63 -23.84 -19.39 24.09
CA LYS A 63 -22.49 -19.65 24.59
C LYS A 63 -21.65 -18.40 24.37
N ILE A 64 -21.20 -17.78 25.45
CA ILE A 64 -20.32 -16.62 25.40
C ILE A 64 -18.88 -17.14 25.49
N LYS A 65 -18.13 -16.98 24.40
CA LYS A 65 -16.72 -17.35 24.32
C LYS A 65 -15.87 -16.09 24.45
N GLU A 66 -14.92 -16.10 25.38
CA GLU A 66 -13.92 -15.04 25.49
C GLU A 66 -12.82 -15.27 24.44
N VAL A 67 -12.40 -14.19 23.78
CA VAL A 67 -11.36 -14.21 22.75
C VAL A 67 -10.05 -13.76 23.37
N ASP A 68 -9.14 -14.70 23.59
CA ASP A 68 -7.76 -14.37 23.92
C ASP A 68 -7.01 -13.93 22.66
N GLY A 69 -6.62 -12.66 22.63
CA GLY A 69 -5.89 -12.08 21.52
C GLY A 69 -4.54 -12.76 21.25
N LEU A 70 -3.82 -13.19 22.29
CA LEU A 70 -2.51 -13.83 22.14
C LEU A 70 -2.63 -15.21 21.48
N GLU A 71 -3.61 -15.99 21.92
CA GLU A 71 -3.90 -17.29 21.32
C GLU A 71 -4.32 -17.14 19.85
N LEU A 72 -5.13 -16.12 19.55
CA LEU A 72 -5.61 -15.85 18.21
C LEU A 72 -4.47 -15.46 17.26
N VAL A 73 -3.56 -14.55 17.68
CA VAL A 73 -2.39 -14.18 16.88
C VAL A 73 -1.49 -15.39 16.65
N LYS A 74 -1.27 -16.21 17.68
CA LYS A 74 -0.44 -17.41 17.54
C LYS A 74 -1.05 -18.41 16.54
N LYS A 75 -2.37 -18.61 16.59
CA LYS A 75 -3.08 -19.46 15.64
C LYS A 75 -2.97 -18.92 14.20
N PHE A 76 -3.17 -17.62 14.01
CA PHE A 76 -3.04 -16.99 12.69
C PHE A 76 -1.60 -17.02 12.18
N SER A 77 -0.61 -16.81 13.06
CA SER A 77 0.80 -16.92 12.67
C SER A 77 1.16 -18.35 12.27
N GLU A 78 0.71 -19.37 12.98
CA GLU A 78 0.98 -20.78 12.61
C GLU A 78 0.36 -21.14 11.26
N GLN A 79 -0.86 -20.66 10.98
CA GLN A 79 -1.53 -20.86 9.69
C GLN A 79 -0.82 -20.13 8.54
N MET A 80 -0.45 -18.86 8.75
CA MET A 80 0.31 -18.08 7.77
C MET A 80 1.69 -18.66 7.52
N GLU A 81 2.40 -19.09 8.58
CA GLU A 81 3.71 -19.72 8.47
C GLU A 81 3.63 -21.03 7.65
N SER A 82 2.61 -21.85 7.90
CA SER A 82 2.37 -23.07 7.14
C SER A 82 2.08 -22.79 5.65
N MET A 83 1.32 -21.74 5.35
CA MET A 83 1.10 -21.30 3.97
C MET A 83 2.40 -20.84 3.32
N LEU A 84 3.13 -19.91 3.94
CA LEU A 84 4.38 -19.36 3.40
C LEU A 84 5.45 -20.44 3.23
N ARG A 85 5.53 -21.41 4.16
CA ARG A 85 6.46 -22.54 4.08
C ARG A 85 6.20 -23.41 2.85
N ARG A 86 4.93 -23.72 2.55
CA ARG A 86 4.58 -24.45 1.32
C ARG A 86 5.00 -23.71 0.05
N LYS A 87 4.94 -22.37 0.05
CA LYS A 87 5.44 -21.54 -1.06
C LYS A 87 6.95 -21.60 -1.19
N VAL A 88 7.67 -21.54 -0.07
CA VAL A 88 9.13 -21.71 -0.04
C VAL A 88 9.53 -23.08 -0.58
N GLU A 89 8.90 -24.15 -0.10
CA GLU A 89 9.16 -25.53 -0.56
C GLU A 89 8.94 -25.67 -2.07
N ALA A 90 7.93 -25.00 -2.65
CA ALA A 90 7.69 -25.00 -4.09
C ALA A 90 8.85 -24.34 -4.87
N VAL A 91 9.40 -23.23 -4.36
CA VAL A 91 10.55 -22.53 -4.95
C VAL A 91 11.84 -23.34 -4.78
N GLU A 92 12.08 -23.93 -3.62
CA GLU A 92 13.26 -24.78 -3.37
C GLU A 92 13.34 -25.93 -4.38
N ARG A 93 12.21 -26.61 -4.64
CA ARG A 93 12.14 -27.69 -5.64
C ARG A 93 12.44 -27.21 -7.06
N LEU A 94 12.04 -25.99 -7.40
CA LEU A 94 12.34 -25.39 -8.70
C LEU A 94 13.82 -25.03 -8.84
N VAL A 95 14.44 -24.52 -7.77
CA VAL A 95 15.88 -24.25 -7.73
C VAL A 95 16.66 -25.54 -7.91
N GLU A 96 16.35 -26.58 -7.12
CA GLU A 96 17.01 -27.88 -7.25
C GLU A 96 16.91 -28.44 -8.67
N ALA A 97 15.72 -28.38 -9.27
CA ALA A 97 15.50 -28.83 -10.65
C ALA A 97 16.28 -28.00 -11.68
N ALA A 98 16.38 -26.68 -11.51
CA ALA A 98 17.12 -25.80 -12.41
C ALA A 98 18.63 -26.07 -12.35
N GLU A 99 19.19 -26.25 -11.15
CA GLU A 99 20.61 -26.52 -10.96
C GLU A 99 21.01 -27.90 -11.50
N ASP A 100 20.14 -28.90 -11.30
CA ASP A 100 20.36 -30.25 -11.82
C ASP A 100 20.20 -30.28 -13.35
N ALA A 101 19.32 -29.44 -13.92
CA ALA A 101 19.20 -29.26 -15.36
C ALA A 101 20.46 -28.64 -15.97
N ASP A 102 21.03 -27.58 -15.36
CA ASP A 102 22.30 -27.00 -15.81
C ASP A 102 23.45 -28.01 -15.72
N LEU A 103 23.55 -28.75 -14.60
CA LEU A 103 24.62 -29.73 -14.39
C LEU A 103 24.67 -30.79 -15.49
N ASN A 104 23.51 -31.20 -16.00
CA ASN A 104 23.39 -32.19 -17.06
C ASN A 104 23.45 -31.60 -18.49
N HIS A 105 23.36 -30.28 -18.64
CA HIS A 105 23.35 -29.59 -19.94
C HIS A 105 24.75 -29.20 -20.41
N GLU A 106 25.07 -29.54 -21.66
CA GLU A 106 26.29 -29.12 -22.35
C GLU A 106 25.97 -28.02 -23.38
N TYR A 107 26.79 -26.98 -23.40
CA TYR A 107 26.58 -25.83 -24.29
C TYR A 107 26.74 -26.22 -25.77
N ASN A 108 25.74 -25.93 -26.59
CA ASN A 108 25.77 -26.15 -28.03
C ASN A 108 25.45 -24.88 -28.81
N SER A 109 26.44 -24.35 -29.53
CA SER A 109 26.30 -23.10 -30.31
C SER A 109 25.43 -23.24 -31.57
N SER A 110 25.13 -24.47 -32.01
CA SER A 110 24.33 -24.77 -33.20
C SER A 110 22.97 -25.40 -32.87
N LEU A 111 22.47 -25.18 -31.64
CA LEU A 111 21.17 -25.69 -31.21
C LEU A 111 20.05 -24.90 -31.91
N GLU A 112 19.13 -25.61 -32.54
CA GLU A 112 17.84 -25.07 -33.01
C GLU A 112 16.73 -25.64 -32.13
N PHE A 113 16.02 -24.77 -31.42
CA PHE A 113 14.97 -25.16 -30.48
C PHE A 113 13.81 -24.15 -30.55
N ASP A 114 12.61 -24.67 -30.78
CA ASP A 114 11.39 -23.87 -30.84
C ASP A 114 10.73 -23.83 -29.46
N TYR A 115 10.26 -22.65 -29.05
CA TYR A 115 9.61 -22.41 -27.77
C TYR A 115 8.44 -21.42 -27.91
N TYR A 116 7.53 -21.45 -26.95
CA TYR A 116 6.38 -20.54 -26.92
C TYR A 116 6.79 -19.14 -26.48
N ASN A 117 6.84 -18.19 -27.42
CA ASN A 117 7.09 -16.79 -27.11
C ASN A 117 5.80 -16.09 -26.69
N SER A 118 5.79 -15.54 -25.47
CA SER A 118 4.60 -14.95 -24.84
C SER A 118 3.92 -13.82 -25.66
N PHE A 119 4.67 -13.17 -26.55
CA PHE A 119 4.17 -12.13 -27.44
C PHE A 119 3.58 -12.71 -28.74
N LEU A 120 4.28 -13.65 -29.38
CA LEU A 120 3.96 -14.18 -30.71
C LEU A 120 2.91 -15.29 -30.68
N ILE A 121 2.58 -15.81 -29.50
CA ILE A 121 1.55 -16.84 -29.31
C ILE A 121 0.24 -16.45 -30.01
N ASN A 122 -0.31 -17.41 -30.77
CA ASN A 122 -1.56 -17.27 -31.53
C ASN A 122 -1.56 -16.13 -32.58
N GLU A 123 -0.39 -15.60 -32.96
CA GLU A 123 -0.29 -14.67 -34.09
C GLU A 123 -0.20 -15.41 -35.41
N LYS A 124 -0.93 -14.93 -36.40
CA LYS A 124 -0.98 -15.52 -37.74
C LYS A 124 -0.58 -14.50 -38.80
N ASP A 125 0.20 -14.96 -39.77
CA ASP A 125 0.59 -14.19 -40.94
C ASP A 125 -0.59 -13.96 -41.90
N GLU A 126 -0.36 -13.12 -42.92
CA GLU A 126 -1.33 -12.84 -44.01
C GLU A 126 -1.81 -14.11 -44.74
N ASN A 127 -1.07 -15.22 -44.63
CA ASN A 127 -1.37 -16.52 -45.21
C ASN A 127 -2.10 -17.49 -44.25
N ASP A 128 -2.56 -17.03 -43.08
CA ASP A 128 -3.22 -17.81 -42.02
C ASP A 128 -2.36 -18.94 -41.41
N ASN A 129 -1.03 -18.89 -41.64
CA ASN A 129 -0.04 -19.71 -40.94
C ASN A 129 0.40 -19.01 -39.66
N TYR A 130 0.74 -19.80 -38.64
CA TYR A 130 1.34 -19.27 -37.41
C TYR A 130 2.71 -18.66 -37.68
N VAL A 131 2.98 -17.53 -37.01
CA VAL A 131 4.29 -16.85 -37.05
C VAL A 131 5.35 -17.78 -36.41
N GLU A 132 6.60 -17.69 -36.84
CA GLU A 132 7.71 -18.45 -36.23
C GLU A 132 7.78 -18.17 -34.71
N LEU A 133 7.83 -19.22 -33.87
CA LEU A 133 7.69 -19.20 -32.39
C LEU A 133 6.27 -18.82 -31.86
N GLY A 134 5.29 -18.68 -32.75
CA GLY A 134 3.91 -18.30 -32.47
C GLY A 134 2.90 -19.42 -32.69
N ASP A 135 3.18 -20.62 -32.18
CA ASP A 135 2.32 -21.80 -32.31
C ASP A 135 0.96 -21.66 -31.60
N GLU A 136 0.04 -22.60 -31.88
CA GLU A 136 -1.25 -22.69 -31.22
C GLU A 136 -1.09 -22.91 -29.70
N PHE A 137 -1.61 -21.96 -28.92
CA PHE A 137 -1.56 -22.00 -27.47
C PHE A 137 -2.97 -21.78 -26.92
N ILE A 138 -3.55 -22.83 -26.33
CA ILE A 138 -4.92 -22.80 -25.81
C ILE A 138 -4.94 -21.98 -24.52
N LEU A 139 -5.67 -20.87 -24.52
CA LEU A 139 -5.83 -20.00 -23.37
C LEU A 139 -7.27 -20.08 -22.84
N GLU A 140 -7.42 -20.42 -21.57
CA GLU A 140 -8.71 -20.52 -20.89
C GLU A 140 -8.83 -19.44 -19.80
N PRO A 141 -10.00 -18.80 -19.65
CA PRO A 141 -10.20 -17.83 -18.58
C PRO A 141 -10.21 -18.53 -17.22
N ASN A 142 -9.35 -18.08 -16.29
CA ASN A 142 -9.25 -18.65 -14.94
C ASN A 142 -9.48 -17.58 -13.85
N GLU A 143 -10.47 -17.80 -12.99
CA GLU A 143 -10.86 -16.86 -11.92
C GLU A 143 -9.79 -16.69 -10.84
N HIS A 144 -8.98 -17.72 -10.56
CA HIS A 144 -7.81 -17.62 -9.66
C HIS A 144 -6.83 -16.53 -10.10
N PHE A 145 -6.74 -16.31 -11.41
CA PHE A 145 -5.96 -15.26 -12.05
C PHE A 145 -6.85 -14.07 -12.47
N ASN A 146 -7.94 -13.78 -11.74
CA ASN A 146 -8.93 -12.75 -12.04
C ASN A 146 -9.55 -12.83 -13.45
N ASN A 147 -9.89 -14.03 -13.92
CA ASN A 147 -10.44 -14.30 -15.26
C ASN A 147 -9.48 -13.96 -16.41
N LEU A 148 -8.17 -13.93 -16.13
CA LEU A 148 -7.14 -13.88 -17.16
C LEU A 148 -7.17 -15.15 -18.01
N LEU A 149 -6.88 -14.97 -19.30
CA LEU A 149 -6.68 -16.05 -20.26
C LEU A 149 -5.30 -16.66 -20.01
N VAL A 150 -5.27 -17.84 -19.40
CA VAL A 150 -4.04 -18.55 -18.99
C VAL A 150 -4.03 -19.97 -19.55
N ASN A 151 -2.82 -20.55 -19.68
CA ASN A 151 -2.65 -21.96 -19.99
C ASN A 151 -2.01 -22.69 -18.80
N THR A 152 -2.76 -23.59 -18.18
CA THR A 152 -2.31 -24.36 -17.02
C THR A 152 -1.46 -25.58 -17.39
N THR A 153 -1.23 -25.87 -18.68
CA THR A 153 -0.46 -27.05 -19.11
C THR A 153 0.99 -26.75 -19.47
N TYR A 154 1.27 -25.55 -19.98
CA TYR A 154 2.61 -25.16 -20.45
C TYR A 154 2.99 -23.77 -19.93
N SER A 155 4.28 -23.56 -19.73
CA SER A 155 4.88 -22.24 -19.50
C SER A 155 5.11 -21.51 -20.83
N ASP A 156 5.20 -20.19 -20.78
CA ASP A 156 5.65 -19.34 -21.88
C ASP A 156 6.99 -18.66 -21.54
N ILE A 157 7.59 -18.03 -22.55
CA ILE A 157 8.86 -17.31 -22.41
C ILE A 157 8.73 -15.89 -22.96
N GLN A 158 9.05 -14.93 -22.11
CA GLN A 158 9.14 -13.51 -22.43
C GLN A 158 10.61 -13.12 -22.62
N LEU A 159 10.87 -12.33 -23.65
CA LEU A 159 12.17 -11.71 -23.88
C LEU A 159 12.03 -10.19 -23.93
N PRO A 160 13.00 -9.44 -23.39
CA PRO A 160 13.02 -8.00 -23.52
C PRO A 160 13.38 -7.61 -24.97
N THR A 161 12.97 -6.41 -25.37
CA THR A 161 13.06 -5.96 -26.77
C THR A 161 14.49 -5.76 -27.30
N ASN A 162 15.48 -5.60 -26.41
CA ASN A 162 16.89 -5.48 -26.77
C ASN A 162 17.58 -6.84 -27.03
N VAL A 163 16.91 -7.94 -26.72
CA VAL A 163 17.50 -9.29 -26.73
C VAL A 163 17.01 -10.09 -27.94
N TYR A 164 17.92 -10.79 -28.62
CA TYR A 164 17.62 -11.51 -29.86
C TYR A 164 17.22 -12.97 -29.61
N ASN A 165 16.03 -13.36 -30.07
CA ASN A 165 15.43 -14.70 -29.80
C ASN A 165 16.30 -15.90 -30.21
N LYS A 166 17.15 -15.78 -31.25
CA LYS A 166 17.99 -16.88 -31.75
C LYS A 166 19.45 -16.79 -31.28
N ASP A 167 19.72 -15.99 -30.25
CA ASP A 167 21.03 -15.99 -29.63
C ASP A 167 21.32 -17.40 -29.05
N PRO A 168 22.45 -18.03 -29.41
CA PRO A 168 22.82 -19.34 -28.86
C PRO A 168 22.78 -19.40 -27.33
N ASP A 169 23.15 -18.33 -26.63
CA ASP A 169 23.18 -18.32 -25.16
C ASP A 169 21.77 -18.40 -24.57
N ILE A 170 20.80 -17.81 -25.25
CA ILE A 170 19.39 -17.84 -24.87
C ILE A 170 18.79 -19.18 -25.21
N LEU A 171 19.00 -19.70 -26.42
CA LEU A 171 18.47 -20.99 -26.83
C LEU A 171 18.93 -22.12 -25.90
N ASN A 172 20.21 -22.11 -25.51
CA ASN A 172 20.73 -23.06 -24.52
C ASN A 172 20.06 -22.92 -23.16
N GLY A 173 19.87 -21.69 -22.66
CA GLY A 173 19.18 -21.45 -21.38
C GLY A 173 17.70 -21.83 -21.43
N VAL A 174 17.02 -21.52 -22.53
CA VAL A 174 15.61 -21.86 -22.77
C VAL A 174 15.43 -23.38 -22.81
N TYR A 175 16.31 -24.09 -23.52
CA TYR A 175 16.31 -25.54 -23.58
C TYR A 175 16.55 -26.16 -22.20
N MET A 176 17.55 -25.68 -21.45
CA MET A 176 17.81 -26.14 -20.08
C MET A 176 16.60 -25.93 -19.16
N SER A 177 15.92 -24.78 -19.28
CA SER A 177 14.75 -24.46 -18.47
C SER A 177 13.50 -25.30 -18.79
N GLU A 178 13.50 -26.11 -19.87
CA GLU A 178 12.38 -27.00 -20.21
C GLU A 178 12.09 -28.03 -19.12
N ALA A 179 13.13 -28.45 -18.39
CA ALA A 179 13.02 -29.37 -17.26
C ALA A 179 12.12 -28.84 -16.12
N LEU A 180 11.85 -27.53 -16.08
CA LEU A 180 11.02 -26.91 -15.04
C LEU A 180 9.51 -27.09 -15.27
N ASN A 181 9.07 -27.33 -16.51
CA ASN A 181 7.65 -27.52 -16.85
C ASN A 181 6.91 -28.56 -16.00
N PRO A 182 7.40 -29.81 -15.87
CA PRO A 182 6.72 -30.81 -15.03
C PRO A 182 6.69 -30.42 -13.55
N ILE A 183 7.69 -29.68 -13.06
CA ILE A 183 7.75 -29.24 -11.67
C ILE A 183 6.75 -28.11 -11.41
N PHE A 184 6.59 -27.18 -12.35
CA PHE A 184 5.57 -26.13 -12.25
C PHE A 184 4.15 -26.71 -12.11
N VAL A 185 3.83 -27.72 -12.92
CA VAL A 185 2.53 -28.41 -12.88
C VAL A 185 2.36 -29.18 -11.57
N ASP A 186 3.34 -29.99 -11.16
CA ASP A 186 3.29 -30.75 -9.89
C ASP A 186 3.17 -29.82 -8.67
N ASN A 187 3.84 -28.66 -8.68
CA ASN A 187 3.70 -27.67 -7.62
C ASN A 187 2.26 -27.11 -7.55
N PHE A 188 1.67 -26.77 -8.70
CA PHE A 188 0.30 -26.25 -8.77
C PHE A 188 -0.75 -27.30 -8.38
N GLU A 189 -0.55 -28.57 -8.74
CA GLU A 189 -1.42 -29.68 -8.32
C GLU A 189 -1.35 -29.93 -6.80
N ARG A 190 -0.18 -29.74 -6.19
CA ARG A 190 0.00 -29.87 -4.73
C ARG A 190 -0.56 -28.69 -3.95
N ASP A 191 -0.41 -27.48 -4.47
CA ASP A 191 -0.90 -26.27 -3.85
C ASP A 191 -1.64 -25.36 -4.87
N PRO A 192 -2.97 -25.54 -4.99
CA PRO A 192 -3.80 -24.73 -5.88
C PRO A 192 -3.83 -23.23 -5.54
N THR A 193 -3.34 -22.83 -4.36
CA THR A 193 -3.27 -21.42 -3.98
C THR A 193 -2.05 -20.70 -4.58
N LEU A 194 -1.14 -21.42 -5.27
CA LEU A 194 -0.01 -20.81 -5.99
C LEU A 194 -0.54 -19.95 -7.15
N THR A 195 -0.01 -18.73 -7.29
CA THR A 195 -0.32 -17.86 -8.43
C THR A 195 0.73 -18.06 -9.51
N TRP A 196 1.70 -17.14 -9.61
CA TRP A 196 2.75 -17.16 -10.61
C TRP A 196 3.96 -17.91 -10.07
N GLN A 197 4.53 -18.76 -10.93
CA GLN A 197 5.83 -19.38 -10.74
C GLN A 197 6.69 -18.99 -11.94
N TYR A 198 7.93 -18.58 -11.71
CA TYR A 198 8.78 -18.14 -12.80
C TYR A 198 10.27 -18.34 -12.54
N PHE A 199 11.01 -18.36 -13.64
CA PHE A 199 12.47 -18.37 -13.68
C PHE A 199 12.95 -17.19 -14.52
N GLY A 200 13.64 -16.25 -13.89
CA GLY A 200 14.36 -15.17 -14.56
C GLY A 200 15.81 -15.56 -14.78
N SER A 201 16.24 -15.61 -16.04
CA SER A 201 17.62 -15.95 -16.39
C SER A 201 18.56 -14.75 -16.28
N SER A 202 19.83 -15.00 -15.99
CA SER A 202 20.91 -13.98 -16.10
C SER A 202 21.09 -13.46 -17.52
N THR A 203 20.77 -14.26 -18.54
CA THR A 203 20.77 -13.86 -19.95
C THR A 203 19.57 -12.98 -20.34
N GLY A 204 18.58 -12.82 -19.45
CA GLY A 204 17.48 -11.87 -19.60
C GLY A 204 16.15 -12.44 -20.09
N PHE A 205 16.08 -13.71 -20.52
CA PHE A 205 14.78 -14.35 -20.80
C PHE A 205 14.06 -14.69 -19.49
N PHE A 206 12.73 -14.63 -19.54
CA PHE A 206 11.84 -14.85 -18.40
C PHE A 206 10.84 -15.96 -18.73
N ARG A 207 10.91 -17.09 -18.03
CA ARG A 207 9.94 -18.19 -18.17
C ARG A 207 8.87 -18.07 -17.10
N LEU A 208 7.59 -18.07 -17.50
CA LEU A 208 6.44 -17.87 -16.63
C LEU A 208 5.44 -19.04 -16.73
N TYR A 209 4.91 -19.44 -15.57
CA TYR A 209 3.85 -20.44 -15.47
C TYR A 209 2.75 -19.96 -14.52
N PRO A 210 1.46 -20.16 -14.85
CA PRO A 210 0.93 -20.63 -16.14
C PRO A 210 1.22 -19.64 -17.29
N GLY A 211 1.31 -20.13 -18.52
CA GLY A 211 1.65 -19.26 -19.67
C GLY A 211 0.52 -18.31 -20.04
N ILE A 212 0.86 -17.08 -20.48
CA ILE A 212 -0.10 -16.03 -20.83
C ILE A 212 0.29 -15.28 -22.10
N LYS A 213 -0.70 -14.68 -22.78
CA LYS A 213 -0.37 -13.77 -23.89
C LYS A 213 -0.04 -12.37 -23.36
N TRP A 214 1.17 -11.90 -23.63
CA TRP A 214 1.59 -10.54 -23.26
C TRP A 214 1.10 -9.53 -24.30
N LEU A 215 0.58 -8.40 -23.83
CA LEU A 215 0.12 -7.31 -24.68
C LEU A 215 1.13 -6.15 -24.64
N PRO A 216 1.55 -5.60 -25.80
CA PRO A 216 2.48 -4.49 -25.84
C PRO A 216 1.77 -3.18 -25.45
N ASP A 217 2.56 -2.19 -25.01
CA ASP A 217 2.06 -0.84 -24.72
C ASP A 217 1.53 -0.14 -25.99
N GLU A 218 0.91 1.05 -25.83
CA GLU A 218 0.39 1.87 -26.94
C GLU A 218 1.44 2.16 -28.06
N ASN A 219 2.73 2.03 -27.74
CA ASN A 219 3.86 2.21 -28.66
C ASN A 219 4.40 0.89 -29.27
N GLY A 220 3.80 -0.26 -28.98
CA GLY A 220 4.27 -1.56 -29.46
C GLY A 220 5.53 -2.10 -28.77
N VAL A 221 5.93 -1.53 -27.63
CA VAL A 221 7.17 -1.89 -26.91
C VAL A 221 6.83 -2.59 -25.60
N ILE A 222 7.57 -3.67 -25.29
CA ILE A 222 7.54 -4.33 -23.98
C ILE A 222 8.74 -3.81 -23.18
N SER A 223 8.45 -3.09 -22.09
CA SER A 223 9.46 -2.50 -21.20
C SER A 223 9.92 -3.44 -20.07
N PHE A 224 9.44 -4.68 -20.05
CA PHE A 224 9.74 -5.65 -19.00
C PHE A 224 11.11 -6.34 -19.23
N ASP A 225 12.00 -6.20 -18.24
CA ASP A 225 13.23 -6.99 -18.08
C ASP A 225 13.20 -7.57 -16.66
N CYS A 226 13.40 -8.88 -16.53
CA CYS A 226 13.37 -9.57 -15.24
C CYS A 226 14.55 -9.19 -14.33
N ARG A 227 15.71 -8.84 -14.91
CA ARG A 227 16.95 -8.55 -14.17
C ARG A 227 16.89 -7.24 -13.38
N ASN A 228 16.05 -6.31 -13.82
CA ASN A 228 15.87 -5.00 -13.18
C ASN A 228 14.84 -5.05 -12.04
N ARG A 229 14.20 -6.21 -11.80
CA ARG A 229 13.13 -6.34 -10.81
C ARG A 229 13.71 -6.49 -9.40
N GLY A 230 12.99 -5.92 -8.42
CA GLY A 230 13.38 -5.98 -7.01
C GLY A 230 13.62 -7.41 -6.52
N TRP A 231 12.73 -8.35 -6.86
CA TRP A 231 12.89 -9.77 -6.49
C TRP A 231 14.17 -10.40 -7.06
N TYR A 232 14.54 -10.06 -8.30
CA TYR A 232 15.76 -10.59 -8.93
C TYR A 232 17.00 -10.03 -8.25
N ILE A 233 17.05 -8.71 -8.07
CA ILE A 233 18.23 -8.01 -7.53
C ILE A 233 18.47 -8.38 -6.06
N GLN A 234 17.41 -8.43 -5.25
CA GLN A 234 17.52 -8.74 -3.82
C GLN A 234 17.92 -10.21 -3.59
N ALA A 235 17.48 -11.15 -4.44
CA ALA A 235 17.90 -12.55 -4.37
C ALA A 235 19.32 -12.78 -4.92
N ALA A 236 19.71 -12.02 -5.96
CA ALA A 236 21.02 -12.15 -6.59
C ALA A 236 22.17 -11.52 -5.79
N THR A 237 21.89 -10.55 -4.91
CA THR A 237 22.93 -9.77 -4.22
C THR A 237 22.61 -9.50 -2.75
N SER A 238 23.65 -9.50 -1.90
CA SER A 238 23.53 -9.06 -0.51
C SER A 238 23.49 -7.51 -0.38
N PRO A 239 22.98 -6.96 0.75
CA PRO A 239 22.89 -5.52 0.98
C PRO A 239 24.21 -4.77 0.76
N LYS A 240 24.12 -3.55 0.23
CA LYS A 240 25.29 -2.78 -0.22
C LYS A 240 25.27 -1.31 0.23
N ASP A 241 26.41 -0.85 0.72
CA ASP A 241 26.73 0.54 1.04
C ASP A 241 27.56 1.13 -0.12
N ILE A 242 26.94 1.97 -0.96
CA ILE A 242 27.52 2.48 -2.20
C ILE A 242 27.78 3.99 -2.13
N VAL A 243 28.96 4.40 -2.58
CA VAL A 243 29.24 5.80 -2.92
C VAL A 243 29.41 5.93 -4.42
N ILE A 244 28.51 6.67 -5.06
CA ILE A 244 28.58 6.97 -6.50
C ILE A 244 29.41 8.24 -6.69
N VAL A 245 30.51 8.14 -7.42
CA VAL A 245 31.46 9.23 -7.66
C VAL A 245 31.39 9.64 -9.13
N VAL A 246 30.98 10.87 -9.38
CA VAL A 246 30.66 11.37 -10.73
C VAL A 246 31.59 12.49 -11.14
N ASP A 247 32.22 12.33 -12.31
CA ASP A 247 33.01 13.37 -12.94
C ASP A 247 32.11 14.49 -13.49
N VAL A 248 32.26 15.71 -12.98
CA VAL A 248 31.59 16.92 -13.51
C VAL A 248 32.59 17.90 -14.11
N SER A 249 33.77 17.44 -14.51
CA SER A 249 34.77 18.27 -15.20
C SER A 249 34.31 18.72 -16.58
N GLY A 250 35.00 19.71 -17.15
CA GLY A 250 34.67 20.29 -18.45
C GLY A 250 34.68 19.31 -19.63
N SER A 251 35.41 18.19 -19.54
CA SER A 251 35.48 17.16 -20.60
C SER A 251 34.18 16.37 -20.73
N MET A 252 33.40 16.27 -19.65
CA MET A 252 32.10 15.60 -19.61
C MET A 252 30.99 16.38 -20.32
N LYS A 253 31.24 17.60 -20.82
CA LYS A 253 30.20 18.44 -21.44
C LYS A 253 29.58 17.79 -22.68
N GLY A 254 28.26 17.87 -22.80
CA GLY A 254 27.51 17.35 -23.96
C GLY A 254 27.04 15.91 -23.74
N LEU A 255 27.22 15.04 -24.73
CA LEU A 255 26.71 13.67 -24.72
C LEU A 255 27.25 12.84 -23.55
N ARG A 256 28.51 13.04 -23.14
CA ARG A 256 29.13 12.31 -22.01
C ARG A 256 28.37 12.53 -20.71
N MET A 257 27.99 13.77 -20.39
CA MET A 257 27.16 14.08 -19.22
C MET A 257 25.77 13.47 -19.32
N THR A 258 25.15 13.45 -20.50
CA THR A 258 23.84 12.80 -20.69
C THR A 258 23.92 11.29 -20.44
N ILE A 259 24.98 10.64 -20.94
CA ILE A 259 25.24 9.22 -20.66
C ILE A 259 25.50 9.03 -19.16
N ALA A 260 26.32 9.88 -18.53
CA ALA A 260 26.61 9.78 -17.09
C ALA A 260 25.35 9.89 -16.24
N LYS A 261 24.48 10.87 -16.52
CA LYS A 261 23.18 11.02 -15.86
C LYS A 261 22.34 9.77 -16.00
N HIS A 262 22.22 9.24 -17.22
CA HIS A 262 21.47 8.00 -17.47
C HIS A 262 22.07 6.81 -16.71
N THR A 263 23.40 6.64 -16.70
CA THR A 263 24.10 5.60 -15.93
C THR A 263 23.80 5.70 -14.43
N ILE A 264 23.80 6.91 -13.86
CA ILE A 264 23.47 7.11 -12.43
C ILE A 264 22.03 6.71 -12.16
N VAL A 265 21.09 7.13 -13.02
CA VAL A 265 19.66 6.77 -12.90
C VAL A 265 19.49 5.25 -12.95
N THR A 266 20.12 4.57 -13.91
CA THR A 266 20.08 3.11 -14.02
C THR A 266 20.69 2.42 -12.79
N ILE A 267 21.80 2.93 -12.25
CA ILE A 267 22.39 2.39 -11.00
C ILE A 267 21.41 2.57 -9.84
N LEU A 268 20.79 3.75 -9.68
CA LEU A 268 19.81 3.98 -8.62
C LEU A 268 18.60 3.04 -8.73
N ASP A 269 18.15 2.71 -9.94
CA ASP A 269 17.07 1.76 -10.17
C ASP A 269 17.43 0.33 -9.70
N THR A 270 18.72 -0.02 -9.67
CA THR A 270 19.19 -1.32 -9.16
C THR A 270 19.39 -1.39 -7.64
N LEU A 271 19.13 -0.32 -6.91
CA LEU A 271 19.26 -0.32 -5.44
C LEU A 271 17.95 -0.76 -4.79
N GLY A 272 18.03 -1.65 -3.81
CA GLY A 272 16.92 -2.08 -2.98
C GLY A 272 16.79 -1.24 -1.71
N GLU A 273 15.76 -1.51 -0.92
CA GLU A 273 15.50 -0.78 0.33
C GLU A 273 16.54 -1.06 1.42
N ASN A 274 17.21 -2.21 1.37
CA ASN A 274 18.27 -2.57 2.32
C ASN A 274 19.62 -1.90 2.00
N ASP A 275 19.70 -1.16 0.89
CA ASP A 275 20.94 -0.56 0.41
C ASP A 275 21.07 0.90 0.87
N PHE A 276 22.31 1.34 1.05
CA PHE A 276 22.61 2.72 1.42
C PHE A 276 23.43 3.38 0.32
N VAL A 277 23.06 4.60 -0.05
CA VAL A 277 23.69 5.33 -1.15
C VAL A 277 23.98 6.78 -0.77
N ASN A 278 25.06 7.31 -1.33
CA ASN A 278 25.28 8.76 -1.45
C ASN A 278 25.99 9.05 -2.78
N ILE A 279 25.74 10.22 -3.34
CA ILE A 279 26.29 10.64 -4.64
C ILE A 279 27.16 11.87 -4.46
N ILE A 280 28.39 11.75 -4.96
CA ILE A 280 29.43 12.77 -4.88
C ILE A 280 29.80 13.19 -6.31
N ALA A 281 29.65 14.46 -6.61
CA ALA A 281 30.13 15.07 -7.84
C ALA A 281 31.49 15.74 -7.58
N TYR A 282 32.46 15.54 -8.48
CA TYR A 282 33.79 16.15 -8.33
C TYR A 282 34.23 16.95 -9.55
N ASN A 283 34.90 18.06 -9.27
CA ASN A 283 35.71 18.84 -10.19
C ASN A 283 37.01 19.24 -9.47
N ASP A 284 37.28 20.54 -9.33
CA ASP A 284 38.37 21.08 -8.51
C ASP A 284 38.12 20.83 -7.00
N TYR A 285 36.84 20.70 -6.64
CA TYR A 285 36.33 20.43 -5.31
C TYR A 285 35.35 19.24 -5.32
N VAL A 286 35.10 18.71 -4.12
CA VAL A 286 34.13 17.63 -3.90
C VAL A 286 32.80 18.27 -3.48
N HIS A 287 31.74 17.99 -4.24
CA HIS A 287 30.39 18.48 -4.01
C HIS A 287 29.45 17.31 -3.74
N PHE A 288 28.72 17.38 -2.63
CA PHE A 288 27.59 16.48 -2.40
C PHE A 288 26.41 16.97 -3.21
N ILE A 289 25.74 16.07 -3.92
CA ILE A 289 24.57 16.42 -4.73
C ILE A 289 23.46 17.00 -3.84
N GLU A 290 23.23 16.38 -2.69
CA GLU A 290 22.30 16.88 -1.67
C GLU A 290 23.10 17.42 -0.46
N PRO A 291 23.11 18.75 -0.22
CA PRO A 291 23.77 19.35 0.94
C PRO A 291 23.32 18.79 2.29
N CYS A 292 22.08 18.30 2.39
CA CYS A 292 21.53 17.73 3.62
C CYS A 292 22.25 16.44 4.06
N PHE A 293 22.83 15.68 3.13
CA PHE A 293 23.47 14.38 3.37
C PHE A 293 25.00 14.44 3.38
N LYS A 294 25.56 15.59 3.77
CA LYS A 294 27.00 15.77 3.83
C LYS A 294 27.64 14.80 4.83
N GLY A 295 28.38 13.82 4.30
CA GLY A 295 29.15 12.84 5.09
C GLY A 295 28.34 11.67 5.64
N ILE A 296 27.09 11.48 5.21
CA ILE A 296 26.20 10.40 5.70
C ILE A 296 25.70 9.60 4.49
N LEU A 297 25.54 8.28 4.63
CA LEU A 297 24.83 7.47 3.63
C LEU A 297 23.35 7.39 3.98
N VAL A 298 22.49 7.49 2.97
CA VAL A 298 21.04 7.40 3.15
C VAL A 298 20.50 6.12 2.56
N GLN A 299 19.45 5.58 3.17
CA GLN A 299 18.77 4.39 2.67
C GLN A 299 18.21 4.68 1.27
N ALA A 300 18.33 3.72 0.35
CA ALA A 300 17.92 3.85 -1.04
C ALA A 300 16.40 3.63 -1.25
N ASP A 301 15.60 4.26 -0.39
CA ASP A 301 14.14 4.26 -0.48
C ASP A 301 13.69 4.89 -1.80
N ARG A 302 12.49 4.52 -2.27
CA ARG A 302 11.94 5.03 -3.53
C ARG A 302 11.89 6.57 -3.55
N ASP A 303 11.49 7.17 -2.44
CA ASP A 303 11.50 8.62 -2.24
C ASP A 303 12.88 9.26 -2.37
N ASN A 304 13.88 8.69 -1.70
CA ASN A 304 15.25 9.19 -1.73
C ASN A 304 15.84 9.03 -3.14
N ARG A 305 15.57 7.91 -3.81
CA ARG A 305 16.02 7.65 -5.18
C ARG A 305 15.43 8.64 -6.16
N GLU A 306 14.11 8.87 -6.13
CA GLU A 306 13.46 9.86 -7.00
C GLU A 306 13.97 11.28 -6.73
N HIS A 307 14.23 11.63 -5.46
CA HIS A 307 14.87 12.91 -5.12
C HIS A 307 16.27 13.02 -5.71
N PHE A 308 17.10 11.97 -5.62
CA PHE A 308 18.42 11.96 -6.26
C PHE A 308 18.34 12.06 -7.78
N LYS A 309 17.38 11.40 -8.43
CA LYS A 309 17.20 11.50 -9.89
C LYS A 309 16.93 12.94 -10.32
N GLN A 310 16.08 13.67 -9.60
CA GLN A 310 15.80 15.10 -9.87
C GLN A 310 17.07 15.95 -9.76
N LEU A 311 17.89 15.73 -8.72
CA LEU A 311 19.13 16.47 -8.54
C LEU A 311 20.22 16.11 -9.57
N VAL A 312 20.26 14.84 -9.99
CA VAL A 312 21.18 14.36 -11.05
C VAL A 312 20.86 15.03 -12.38
N ASP A 313 19.59 15.26 -12.69
CA ASP A 313 19.17 15.97 -13.91
C ASP A 313 19.67 17.43 -13.94
N GLU A 314 19.88 18.05 -12.79
CA GLU A 314 20.39 19.43 -12.69
C GLU A 314 21.93 19.55 -12.84
N LEU A 315 22.66 18.43 -12.84
CA LEU A 315 24.13 18.44 -12.91
C LEU A 315 24.67 19.12 -14.19
N GLN A 316 25.73 19.91 -14.03
CA GLN A 316 26.41 20.63 -15.11
C GLN A 316 27.93 20.47 -15.04
N ALA A 317 28.54 20.20 -16.18
CA ALA A 317 30.00 20.07 -16.33
C ALA A 317 30.72 21.42 -16.21
N LYS A 318 31.62 21.57 -15.22
CA LYS A 318 32.46 22.76 -14.94
C LYS A 318 33.77 22.39 -14.22
N GLY A 319 34.88 23.05 -14.57
CA GLY A 319 36.17 22.92 -13.86
C GLY A 319 37.04 21.77 -14.38
N VAL A 320 38.10 21.44 -13.64
CA VAL A 320 39.02 20.31 -13.92
C VAL A 320 38.74 19.17 -12.96
N GLY A 321 38.75 17.91 -13.41
CA GLY A 321 38.44 16.75 -12.57
C GLY A 321 39.63 16.30 -11.71
N THR A 322 39.49 16.28 -10.38
CA THR A 322 40.50 15.73 -9.45
C THR A 322 39.97 14.49 -8.70
N VAL A 323 40.18 13.31 -9.29
CA VAL A 323 39.69 12.01 -8.76
C VAL A 323 40.23 11.70 -7.35
N ASN A 324 41.49 12.06 -7.06
CA ASN A 324 42.16 11.78 -5.79
C ASN A 324 41.39 12.30 -4.55
N LYS A 325 40.85 13.52 -4.63
CA LYS A 325 40.07 14.13 -3.53
C LYS A 325 38.74 13.40 -3.33
N ALA A 326 38.07 13.04 -4.44
CA ALA A 326 36.79 12.35 -4.41
C ALA A 326 36.91 10.94 -3.82
N LEU A 327 37.93 10.18 -4.22
CA LEU A 327 38.19 8.84 -3.65
C LEU A 327 38.52 8.92 -2.16
N THR A 328 39.31 9.91 -1.74
CA THR A 328 39.68 10.09 -0.33
C THR A 328 38.45 10.35 0.55
N GLU A 329 37.54 11.24 0.12
CA GLU A 329 36.28 11.49 0.84
C GLU A 329 35.36 10.27 0.83
N SER A 330 35.29 9.53 -0.28
CA SER A 330 34.47 8.31 -0.40
C SER A 330 34.90 7.24 0.60
N PHE A 331 36.21 6.97 0.71
CA PHE A 331 36.74 6.02 1.70
C PHE A 331 36.52 6.47 3.14
N LYS A 332 36.53 7.78 3.39
CA LYS A 332 36.26 8.33 4.72
C LYS A 332 34.81 8.08 5.14
N ILE A 333 33.84 8.36 4.25
CA ILE A 333 32.42 8.12 4.52
C ILE A 333 32.16 6.63 4.81
N LEU A 334 32.67 5.74 3.94
CA LEU A 334 32.48 4.29 4.12
C LEU A 334 33.11 3.76 5.42
N ARG A 335 34.26 4.33 5.84
CA ARG A 335 34.90 3.97 7.11
C ARG A 335 34.10 4.48 8.32
N GLU A 336 33.67 5.74 8.31
CA GLU A 336 32.88 6.32 9.40
C GLU A 336 31.57 5.56 9.62
N PHE A 337 30.90 5.17 8.53
CA PHE A 337 29.65 4.41 8.60
C PHE A 337 29.86 3.01 9.19
N ARG A 338 30.92 2.33 8.75
CA ARG A 338 31.32 1.02 9.30
C ARG A 338 31.66 1.09 10.78
N ASP A 339 32.44 2.08 11.19
CA ASP A 339 32.90 2.24 12.57
C ASP A 339 31.75 2.67 13.51
N ALA A 340 30.79 3.46 13.00
CA ALA A 340 29.57 3.81 13.71
C ALA A 340 28.58 2.64 13.82
N GLY A 341 28.82 1.53 13.11
CA GLY A 341 27.88 0.42 13.02
C GLY A 341 26.54 0.84 12.42
N GLN A 342 26.53 1.87 11.55
CA GLN A 342 25.37 2.34 10.79
C GLN A 342 25.45 1.77 9.36
N GLY A 343 24.31 1.51 8.70
CA GLY A 343 24.27 0.97 7.33
C GLY A 343 23.97 -0.52 7.18
N GLY A 344 24.26 -1.06 5.99
CA GLY A 344 24.14 -2.48 5.69
C GLY A 344 25.28 -3.33 6.27
N LEU A 345 26.46 -2.73 6.53
CA LEU A 345 27.67 -3.39 7.07
C LEU A 345 28.13 -4.65 6.30
N CYS A 346 27.64 -4.80 5.07
CA CYS A 346 27.88 -5.96 4.25
C CYS A 346 28.85 -5.60 3.12
N ASN A 347 28.33 -5.40 1.90
CA ASN A 347 29.15 -4.98 0.76
C ASN A 347 29.43 -3.47 0.82
N GLN A 348 30.70 -3.07 0.76
CA GLN A 348 31.07 -1.67 0.56
C GLN A 348 31.63 -1.48 -0.85
N ALA A 349 31.06 -0.55 -1.61
CA ALA A 349 31.48 -0.31 -2.98
C ALA A 349 31.58 1.18 -3.33
N ILE A 350 32.54 1.50 -4.20
CA ILE A 350 32.67 2.81 -4.84
C ILE A 350 32.45 2.62 -6.33
N MET A 351 31.51 3.38 -6.90
CA MET A 351 31.23 3.38 -8.32
C MET A 351 31.74 4.68 -8.94
N LEU A 352 32.84 4.61 -9.69
CA LEU A 352 33.48 5.76 -10.34
C LEU A 352 33.01 5.89 -11.78
N ILE A 353 32.38 7.02 -12.10
CA ILE A 353 31.88 7.36 -13.43
C ILE A 353 32.72 8.53 -13.97
N THR A 354 33.51 8.29 -15.01
CA THR A 354 34.45 9.28 -15.57
C THR A 354 34.72 9.02 -17.05
N ASP A 355 35.17 10.03 -17.79
CA ASP A 355 35.71 9.87 -19.15
C ASP A 355 37.23 9.64 -19.19
N GLY A 356 37.91 9.69 -18.05
CA GLY A 356 39.32 9.32 -17.96
C GLY A 356 39.99 9.64 -16.62
N ALA A 357 41.05 8.89 -16.33
CA ALA A 357 41.85 9.05 -15.12
C ALA A 357 43.35 9.10 -15.50
N VAL A 358 43.99 10.25 -15.25
CA VAL A 358 45.35 10.55 -15.75
C VAL A 358 46.42 10.42 -14.66
N GLU A 359 46.04 10.44 -13.38
CA GLU A 359 46.97 10.46 -12.24
C GLU A 359 47.28 9.04 -11.71
N ASP A 360 48.33 8.91 -10.91
CA ASP A 360 48.64 7.68 -10.17
C ASP A 360 47.80 7.61 -8.88
N TYR A 361 47.03 6.53 -8.71
CA TYR A 361 46.11 6.36 -7.58
C TYR A 361 46.59 5.35 -6.52
N GLU A 362 47.75 4.73 -6.75
CA GLU A 362 48.30 3.68 -5.88
C GLU A 362 48.43 4.13 -4.41
N ALA A 363 48.97 5.33 -4.18
CA ALA A 363 49.14 5.89 -2.83
C ALA A 363 47.82 6.04 -2.04
N VAL A 364 46.69 6.25 -2.73
CA VAL A 364 45.37 6.34 -2.10
C VAL A 364 44.90 4.96 -1.69
N PHE A 365 45.01 3.97 -2.57
CA PHE A 365 44.58 2.60 -2.28
C PHE A 365 45.46 1.92 -1.22
N GLU A 366 46.77 2.15 -1.23
CA GLU A 366 47.69 1.70 -0.18
C GLU A 366 47.30 2.21 1.20
N LYS A 367 46.83 3.47 1.28
CA LYS A 367 46.49 4.10 2.56
C LYS A 367 45.11 3.68 3.08
N TYR A 368 44.13 3.51 2.20
CA TYR A 368 42.72 3.37 2.60
C TYR A 368 42.15 1.95 2.43
N ASN A 369 42.60 1.16 1.46
CA ASN A 369 41.97 -0.12 1.09
C ASN A 369 42.91 -1.34 1.18
N TRP A 370 44.21 -1.21 0.92
CA TRP A 370 45.16 -2.34 0.95
C TRP A 370 45.73 -2.58 2.34
N PRO A 371 46.06 -3.84 2.72
CA PRO A 371 46.07 -5.06 1.88
C PRO A 371 44.73 -5.81 1.83
N ASP A 372 43.79 -5.52 2.74
CA ASP A 372 42.57 -6.33 2.92
C ASP A 372 41.56 -6.22 1.76
N ARG A 373 41.60 -5.13 0.97
CA ARG A 373 40.71 -4.86 -0.18
C ARG A 373 39.22 -5.04 0.18
N LYS A 374 38.80 -4.46 1.31
CA LYS A 374 37.42 -4.58 1.83
C LYS A 374 36.41 -3.84 0.98
N VAL A 375 36.82 -2.74 0.34
CA VAL A 375 35.95 -1.92 -0.51
C VAL A 375 36.18 -2.30 -1.97
N ARG A 376 35.11 -2.67 -2.67
CA ARG A 376 35.12 -2.96 -4.11
C ARG A 376 35.04 -1.66 -4.91
N VAL A 377 35.80 -1.55 -6.00
CA VAL A 377 35.78 -0.34 -6.84
C VAL A 377 35.38 -0.68 -8.26
N PHE A 378 34.19 -0.21 -8.67
CA PHE A 378 33.67 -0.36 -10.03
C PHE A 378 33.97 0.91 -10.82
N THR A 379 34.40 0.75 -12.06
CA THR A 379 34.77 1.88 -12.91
C THR A 379 34.02 1.84 -14.24
N TYR A 380 33.30 2.94 -14.52
CA TYR A 380 32.52 3.15 -15.73
C TYR A 380 33.21 4.23 -16.57
N LEU A 381 33.82 3.82 -17.68
CA LEU A 381 34.45 4.74 -18.63
C LEU A 381 33.41 5.23 -19.64
N ILE A 382 33.14 6.54 -19.64
CA ILE A 382 32.17 7.15 -20.54
C ILE A 382 32.85 7.71 -21.79
N GLY A 383 32.39 7.23 -22.95
CA GLY A 383 32.79 7.73 -24.25
C GLY A 383 33.48 6.68 -25.12
N ARG A 384 33.63 7.04 -26.39
CA ARG A 384 34.23 6.18 -27.41
C ARG A 384 35.76 6.15 -27.36
N GLU A 385 36.36 7.06 -26.60
CA GLU A 385 37.82 7.19 -26.50
C GLU A 385 38.36 6.20 -25.47
N VAL A 386 39.25 5.31 -25.92
CA VAL A 386 39.87 4.27 -25.09
C VAL A 386 41.23 4.68 -24.49
N THR A 387 41.64 5.94 -24.69
CA THR A 387 42.99 6.41 -24.29
C THR A 387 43.25 6.28 -22.80
N PHE A 388 42.20 6.38 -21.97
CA PHE A 388 42.29 6.32 -20.51
C PHE A 388 41.81 4.97 -19.96
N ALA A 389 41.42 4.01 -20.82
CA ALA A 389 40.95 2.69 -20.41
C ALA A 389 41.95 1.91 -19.54
N PRO A 390 43.28 1.90 -19.83
CA PRO A 390 44.23 1.11 -19.02
C PRO A 390 44.26 1.53 -17.54
N ASN A 391 44.26 2.84 -17.28
CA ASN A 391 44.31 3.37 -15.91
C ASN A 391 43.01 3.09 -15.16
N VAL A 392 41.86 3.31 -15.81
CA VAL A 392 40.54 3.10 -15.22
C VAL A 392 40.27 1.61 -14.98
N LYS A 393 40.73 0.73 -15.89
CA LYS A 393 40.70 -0.73 -15.73
C LYS A 393 41.61 -1.18 -14.58
N TRP A 394 42.81 -0.61 -14.47
CA TRP A 394 43.75 -0.92 -13.38
C TRP A 394 43.14 -0.62 -11.99
N ILE A 395 42.38 0.47 -11.85
CA ILE A 395 41.69 0.82 -10.61
C ILE A 395 40.69 -0.29 -10.21
N ALA A 396 39.87 -0.78 -11.13
CA ALA A 396 38.87 -1.80 -10.83
C ALA A 396 39.50 -3.17 -10.52
N CYS A 397 40.42 -3.63 -11.38
CA CYS A 397 41.08 -4.94 -11.25
C CYS A 397 41.81 -5.12 -9.91
N ASN A 398 42.52 -4.09 -9.43
CA ASN A 398 43.27 -4.21 -8.18
C ASN A 398 42.41 -4.14 -6.92
N ASN A 399 41.15 -3.71 -7.04
CA ASN A 399 40.22 -3.55 -5.93
C ASN A 399 39.01 -4.49 -6.04
N LYS A 400 39.18 -5.67 -6.66
CA LYS A 400 38.13 -6.71 -6.76
C LYS A 400 36.80 -6.20 -7.35
N GLY A 401 36.86 -5.20 -8.23
CA GLY A 401 35.70 -4.67 -8.92
C GLY A 401 35.69 -5.04 -10.39
N TYR A 402 34.84 -4.36 -11.15
CA TYR A 402 34.64 -4.59 -12.59
C TYR A 402 34.79 -3.29 -13.38
N TYR A 403 35.31 -3.42 -14.60
CA TYR A 403 35.52 -2.33 -15.53
C TYR A 403 34.56 -2.47 -16.71
N THR A 404 33.83 -1.41 -17.01
CA THR A 404 32.96 -1.35 -18.20
C THR A 404 33.14 -0.04 -18.96
N GLN A 405 32.96 -0.12 -20.28
CA GLN A 405 33.01 1.03 -21.17
C GLN A 405 31.61 1.29 -21.75
N ILE A 406 31.10 2.49 -21.52
CA ILE A 406 29.78 2.90 -22.00
C ILE A 406 29.96 3.93 -23.12
N SER A 407 29.63 3.51 -24.35
CA SER A 407 29.79 4.34 -25.54
C SER A 407 28.47 5.00 -25.98
N THR A 408 27.34 4.33 -25.76
CA THR A 408 26.02 4.82 -26.14
C THR A 408 25.03 4.74 -24.96
N LEU A 409 23.85 5.37 -25.13
CA LEU A 409 22.77 5.29 -24.14
C LEU A 409 22.13 3.90 -24.06
N ALA A 410 22.13 3.13 -25.17
CA ALA A 410 21.57 1.78 -25.21
C ALA A 410 22.45 0.80 -24.42
N ASP A 411 23.78 0.96 -24.48
CA ASP A 411 24.72 0.08 -23.79
C ASP A 411 24.67 0.22 -22.26
N VAL A 412 24.02 1.27 -21.72
CA VAL A 412 24.03 1.57 -20.28
C VAL A 412 23.41 0.44 -19.47
N GLN A 413 22.27 -0.10 -19.90
CA GLN A 413 21.51 -1.06 -19.12
C GLN A 413 22.30 -2.37 -18.92
N GLU A 414 22.82 -2.96 -19.99
CA GLU A 414 23.58 -4.22 -19.93
C GLU A 414 24.88 -4.05 -19.14
N ASN A 415 25.64 -2.99 -19.39
CA ASN A 415 26.93 -2.76 -18.71
C ASN A 415 26.80 -2.45 -17.21
N VAL A 416 25.69 -1.85 -16.77
CA VAL A 416 25.45 -1.62 -15.34
C VAL A 416 25.08 -2.93 -14.65
N MET A 417 24.31 -3.82 -15.27
CA MET A 417 23.88 -5.06 -14.61
C MET A 417 25.03 -6.02 -14.28
N GLU A 418 26.16 -5.93 -14.99
CA GLU A 418 27.35 -6.76 -14.74
C GLU A 418 27.92 -6.67 -13.32
N TYR A 419 27.75 -5.54 -12.62
CA TYR A 419 28.27 -5.45 -11.25
C TYR A 419 27.52 -6.40 -10.31
N LEU A 420 26.26 -6.74 -10.58
CA LEU A 420 25.47 -7.68 -9.78
C LEU A 420 26.10 -9.08 -9.82
N HIS A 421 26.56 -9.53 -11.00
CA HIS A 421 27.27 -10.81 -11.16
C HIS A 421 28.57 -10.86 -10.36
N VAL A 422 29.28 -9.73 -10.21
CA VAL A 422 30.51 -9.68 -9.40
C VAL A 422 30.20 -9.72 -7.90
N LEU A 423 29.09 -9.08 -7.48
CA LEU A 423 28.66 -9.10 -6.08
C LEU A 423 28.07 -10.46 -5.66
N SER A 424 27.52 -11.24 -6.59
CA SER A 424 26.95 -12.56 -6.29
C SER A 424 28.00 -13.66 -6.10
N ARG A 425 29.23 -13.50 -6.63
CA ARG A 425 30.30 -14.54 -6.59
C ARG A 425 30.50 -15.18 -5.20
N PRO A 426 30.61 -14.43 -4.08
CA PRO A 426 30.78 -15.03 -2.76
C PRO A 426 29.61 -15.92 -2.33
N MET A 427 28.37 -15.55 -2.69
CA MET A 427 27.17 -16.34 -2.41
C MET A 427 27.21 -17.67 -3.17
N VAL A 428 27.56 -17.61 -4.47
CA VAL A 428 27.64 -18.79 -5.33
C VAL A 428 28.67 -19.79 -4.81
N ILE A 429 29.84 -19.32 -4.35
CA ILE A 429 30.92 -20.23 -3.90
C ILE A 429 30.50 -21.00 -2.65
N ASN A 430 29.82 -20.34 -1.70
CA ASN A 430 29.31 -20.98 -0.49
C ASN A 430 28.17 -21.96 -0.76
N HIS A 431 27.46 -21.83 -1.89
CA HIS A 431 26.19 -22.52 -2.14
C HIS A 431 25.15 -22.21 -1.05
N ASP A 432 25.14 -20.96 -0.59
CA ASP A 432 24.16 -20.47 0.38
C ASP A 432 22.97 -19.91 -0.39
N HIS A 433 21.84 -20.62 -0.36
CA HIS A 433 20.61 -20.17 -0.97
C HIS A 433 19.77 -19.38 0.04
N ASP A 434 20.01 -18.07 0.07
CA ASP A 434 19.21 -17.18 0.90
C ASP A 434 17.80 -17.01 0.30
N ILE A 435 16.79 -17.24 1.13
CA ILE A 435 15.39 -17.00 0.78
C ILE A 435 15.08 -15.53 1.03
N ILE A 436 14.66 -14.83 -0.01
CA ILE A 436 14.33 -13.40 0.05
C ILE A 436 12.84 -13.20 -0.17
N TRP A 437 12.27 -12.30 0.62
CA TRP A 437 10.91 -11.81 0.47
C TRP A 437 10.94 -10.35 0.09
N THR A 438 10.28 -10.00 -1.01
CA THR A 438 10.23 -8.61 -1.47
C THR A 438 9.21 -7.77 -0.72
N GLU A 439 9.39 -6.46 -0.75
CA GLU A 439 8.32 -5.52 -0.43
C GLU A 439 7.08 -5.72 -1.32
N ALA A 440 5.96 -5.13 -0.90
CA ALA A 440 4.71 -5.19 -1.64
C ALA A 440 4.86 -4.43 -2.97
N TYR A 441 4.69 -5.12 -4.09
CA TYR A 441 4.72 -4.51 -5.42
C TYR A 441 3.46 -4.85 -6.22
N MET A 442 3.30 -4.11 -7.32
CA MET A 442 2.25 -4.30 -8.32
C MET A 442 2.92 -4.66 -9.66
N ASP A 443 2.69 -5.87 -10.18
CA ASP A 443 3.30 -6.28 -11.44
C ASP A 443 2.69 -5.60 -12.67
N SER A 444 3.43 -4.63 -13.21
CA SER A 444 3.06 -3.76 -14.32
C SER A 444 2.61 -4.52 -15.59
N ALA A 445 3.16 -5.71 -15.83
CA ALA A 445 2.91 -6.50 -17.05
C ALA A 445 1.48 -7.09 -17.11
N LEU A 446 0.90 -7.41 -15.95
CA LEU A 446 -0.41 -8.05 -15.85
C LEU A 446 -1.58 -7.04 -15.90
N PHE A 447 -1.31 -5.74 -15.75
CA PHE A 447 -2.31 -4.66 -15.67
C PHE A 447 -2.90 -4.19 -17.02
N ALA A 448 -2.44 -4.72 -18.15
CA ALA A 448 -3.07 -4.39 -19.44
C ALA A 448 -4.52 -4.91 -19.53
N SER A 449 -4.92 -5.85 -18.66
CA SER A 449 -6.28 -6.36 -18.55
C SER A 449 -7.05 -5.74 -17.38
N GLN A 450 -8.35 -5.54 -17.56
CA GLN A 450 -9.29 -4.79 -16.70
C GLN A 450 -9.57 -5.36 -15.29
N ALA A 451 -8.73 -6.24 -14.74
CA ALA A 451 -8.97 -6.87 -13.45
C ALA A 451 -8.48 -6.01 -12.27
N GLN A 452 -9.41 -5.29 -11.65
CA GLN A 452 -9.19 -4.29 -10.59
C GLN A 452 -8.83 -4.87 -9.20
N SER A 453 -8.46 -6.15 -9.05
CA SER A 453 -8.49 -6.83 -7.73
C SER A 453 -7.25 -7.64 -7.29
N LEU A 454 -6.19 -7.77 -8.08
CA LEU A 454 -4.88 -8.24 -7.55
C LEU A 454 -4.05 -7.03 -7.13
N LEU A 455 -4.39 -6.45 -5.96
CA LEU A 455 -3.94 -5.11 -5.58
C LEU A 455 -2.46 -5.01 -5.18
N LEU A 456 -1.88 -6.02 -4.53
CA LEU A 456 -0.50 -6.03 -4.04
C LEU A 456 -0.03 -7.48 -3.86
N MET A 457 1.21 -7.77 -4.26
CA MET A 457 1.84 -9.08 -4.09
C MET A 457 3.23 -8.93 -3.45
N THR A 458 3.68 -9.99 -2.79
CA THR A 458 5.07 -10.17 -2.35
C THR A 458 5.60 -11.45 -3.00
N THR A 459 6.88 -11.50 -3.30
CA THR A 459 7.50 -12.65 -3.96
C THR A 459 8.48 -13.30 -3.02
N VAL A 460 8.41 -14.63 -2.95
CA VAL A 460 9.52 -15.44 -2.46
C VAL A 460 10.48 -15.70 -3.61
N ALA A 461 11.72 -15.28 -3.45
CA ALA A 461 12.76 -15.40 -4.47
C ALA A 461 13.98 -16.13 -3.92
N MET A 462 14.59 -16.96 -4.77
CA MET A 462 15.77 -17.77 -4.44
C MET A 462 16.72 -17.82 -5.65
N PRO A 463 18.01 -17.57 -5.46
CA PRO A 463 18.98 -17.58 -6.56
C PRO A 463 19.27 -19.01 -7.03
N VAL A 464 19.61 -19.17 -8.31
CA VAL A 464 19.99 -20.44 -8.93
C VAL A 464 21.45 -20.39 -9.35
N PHE A 465 22.23 -21.37 -8.89
CA PHE A 465 23.67 -21.39 -9.08
C PHE A 465 24.12 -22.54 -10.00
N SER A 466 25.18 -22.31 -10.78
CA SER A 466 25.78 -23.40 -11.55
C SER A 466 26.59 -24.32 -10.64
N LYS A 467 26.23 -25.61 -10.59
CA LYS A 467 26.94 -26.67 -9.83
C LYS A 467 28.16 -27.23 -10.57
N LYS A 468 28.51 -26.71 -11.75
CA LYS A 468 29.62 -27.23 -12.55
C LYS A 468 30.96 -26.94 -11.86
N ASN A 469 31.81 -27.97 -11.73
CA ASN A 469 33.10 -27.86 -11.03
C ASN A 469 34.05 -26.83 -11.68
N GLU A 470 33.96 -26.64 -13.00
CA GLU A 470 34.81 -25.71 -13.76
C GLU A 470 34.45 -24.23 -13.51
N THR A 471 33.18 -23.95 -13.24
CA THR A 471 32.63 -22.60 -13.07
C THR A 471 32.50 -22.19 -11.60
N ARG A 472 32.78 -23.10 -10.66
CA ARG A 472 32.64 -22.89 -9.22
C ARG A 472 33.47 -21.70 -8.69
N SER A 473 34.69 -21.51 -9.20
CA SER A 473 35.54 -20.37 -8.81
C SER A 473 35.16 -19.05 -9.49
N HIS A 474 34.45 -19.12 -10.62
CA HIS A 474 33.90 -17.97 -11.33
C HIS A 474 32.60 -17.47 -10.68
N GLY A 475 31.88 -18.34 -9.97
CA GLY A 475 30.67 -17.98 -9.22
C GLY A 475 29.53 -17.55 -10.14
N ILE A 476 29.14 -18.41 -11.09
CA ILE A 476 28.12 -18.08 -12.09
C ILE A 476 26.70 -18.19 -11.50
N LEU A 477 25.96 -17.09 -11.57
CA LEU A 477 24.53 -17.02 -11.33
C LEU A 477 23.77 -17.36 -12.62
N LEU A 478 22.98 -18.44 -12.60
CA LEU A 478 22.14 -18.84 -13.74
C LEU A 478 20.89 -17.97 -13.84
N GLY A 479 20.35 -17.57 -12.70
CA GLY A 479 19.13 -16.80 -12.63
C GLY A 479 18.53 -16.79 -11.23
N VAL A 480 17.27 -16.41 -11.14
CA VAL A 480 16.48 -16.38 -9.90
C VAL A 480 15.13 -17.02 -10.16
N VAL A 481 14.73 -17.93 -9.29
CA VAL A 481 13.36 -18.48 -9.28
C VAL A 481 12.53 -17.65 -8.31
N GLY A 482 11.30 -17.35 -8.70
CA GLY A 482 10.34 -16.66 -7.84
C GLY A 482 8.95 -17.26 -7.90
N SER A 483 8.21 -17.11 -6.80
CA SER A 483 6.77 -17.33 -6.79
C SER A 483 6.05 -16.20 -6.05
N ASP A 484 4.97 -15.71 -6.65
CA ASP A 484 4.20 -14.60 -6.12
C ASP A 484 3.18 -15.08 -5.08
N VAL A 485 3.03 -14.28 -4.03
CA VAL A 485 2.03 -14.47 -2.98
C VAL A 485 1.16 -13.22 -2.94
N PRO A 486 -0.09 -13.28 -3.41
CA PRO A 486 -1.01 -12.15 -3.29
C PRO A 486 -1.30 -11.89 -1.82
N LEU A 487 -1.13 -10.63 -1.38
CA LEU A 487 -1.33 -10.27 0.03
C LEU A 487 -2.78 -10.45 0.50
N ARG A 488 -3.73 -10.47 -0.44
CA ARG A 488 -5.14 -10.79 -0.19
C ARG A 488 -5.31 -12.19 0.38
N GLU A 489 -4.60 -13.19 -0.15
CA GLU A 489 -4.66 -14.58 0.31
C GLU A 489 -4.12 -14.73 1.73
N LEU A 490 -3.07 -13.98 2.09
CA LEU A 490 -2.57 -13.94 3.47
C LEU A 490 -3.60 -13.34 4.42
N LEU A 491 -4.25 -12.23 4.04
CA LEU A 491 -5.27 -11.62 4.87
C LEU A 491 -6.55 -12.46 5.01
N LYS A 492 -6.87 -13.33 4.04
CA LYS A 492 -7.97 -14.30 4.16
C LYS A 492 -7.80 -15.21 5.39
N LEU A 493 -6.56 -15.49 5.83
CA LEU A 493 -6.27 -16.31 7.01
C LEU A 493 -6.58 -15.61 8.34
N ALA A 494 -6.60 -14.27 8.38
CA ALA A 494 -6.91 -13.47 9.56
C ALA A 494 -8.19 -12.64 9.34
N PRO A 495 -9.36 -13.28 9.25
CA PRO A 495 -10.59 -12.58 8.90
C PRO A 495 -11.09 -11.69 10.03
N ARG A 496 -11.68 -10.55 9.68
CA ARG A 496 -12.04 -9.50 10.65
C ARG A 496 -13.19 -9.85 11.57
N TYR A 497 -14.12 -10.72 11.19
CA TYR A 497 -15.22 -11.12 12.07
C TYR A 497 -14.70 -11.79 13.37
N LYS A 498 -13.56 -12.50 13.30
CA LYS A 498 -12.85 -13.10 14.45
C LYS A 498 -12.13 -12.05 15.31
N LEU A 499 -11.66 -10.95 14.71
CA LEU A 499 -10.92 -9.87 15.37
C LEU A 499 -11.84 -8.84 16.07
N GLY A 500 -13.08 -8.71 15.61
CA GLY A 500 -14.05 -7.73 16.12
C GLY A 500 -14.13 -6.46 15.28
N VAL A 501 -14.97 -5.52 15.71
CA VAL A 501 -15.40 -4.36 14.89
C VAL A 501 -14.27 -3.40 14.53
N HIS A 502 -13.41 -3.11 15.50
CA HIS A 502 -12.19 -2.31 15.31
C HIS A 502 -10.96 -3.19 15.11
N GLY A 503 -11.14 -4.51 15.13
CA GLY A 503 -10.04 -5.44 15.00
C GLY A 503 -9.56 -5.53 13.57
N TYR A 504 -8.24 -5.45 13.38
CA TYR A 504 -7.62 -5.67 12.09
C TYR A 504 -6.24 -6.30 12.24
N ALA A 505 -5.86 -7.07 11.24
CA ALA A 505 -4.50 -7.54 11.07
C ALA A 505 -3.77 -6.60 10.10
N PHE A 506 -2.49 -6.38 10.36
CA PHE A 506 -1.58 -5.71 9.46
C PHE A 506 -0.28 -6.50 9.35
N LEU A 507 0.38 -6.37 8.21
CA LEU A 507 1.64 -7.06 7.91
C LEU A 507 2.71 -6.01 7.65
N ASN A 508 3.85 -6.13 8.33
CA ASN A 508 5.01 -5.26 8.12
C ASN A 508 6.23 -6.08 7.69
N THR A 509 7.10 -5.47 6.89
CA THR A 509 8.42 -6.03 6.56
C THR A 509 9.38 -5.92 7.74
N ASN A 510 10.55 -6.57 7.63
CA ASN A 510 11.65 -6.39 8.60
C ASN A 510 12.20 -4.95 8.63
N ASN A 511 11.97 -4.20 7.56
CA ASN A 511 12.24 -2.77 7.55
C ASN A 511 11.11 -2.00 8.25
N GLY A 512 9.89 -2.51 8.40
CA GLY A 512 8.78 -1.78 9.02
C GLY A 512 7.88 -1.05 8.00
N TYR A 513 8.15 -1.21 6.71
CA TYR A 513 7.21 -0.85 5.67
C TYR A 513 5.98 -1.76 5.74
N ILE A 514 4.82 -1.19 5.48
CA ILE A 514 3.56 -1.90 5.45
C ILE A 514 3.50 -2.75 4.18
N LEU A 515 3.34 -4.07 4.35
CA LEU A 515 2.91 -4.94 3.25
C LEU A 515 1.41 -4.78 3.01
N SER A 516 0.62 -4.88 4.08
CA SER A 516 -0.83 -4.76 4.00
C SER A 516 -1.40 -4.09 5.24
N HIS A 517 -2.23 -3.07 5.02
CA HIS A 517 -2.95 -2.37 6.09
C HIS A 517 -4.32 -1.88 5.60
N PRO A 518 -5.36 -1.92 6.44
CA PRO A 518 -6.70 -1.40 6.14
C PRO A 518 -6.74 -0.02 5.48
N ASP A 519 -5.96 0.92 5.98
CA ASP A 519 -5.92 2.30 5.51
C ASP A 519 -4.87 2.57 4.42
N LEU A 520 -4.12 1.55 3.99
CA LEU A 520 -3.19 1.69 2.86
C LEU A 520 -3.99 1.89 1.56
N ARG A 521 -3.64 2.92 0.79
CA ARG A 521 -4.29 3.25 -0.49
C ARG A 521 -3.24 3.35 -1.60
N PRO A 522 -2.91 2.23 -2.27
CA PRO A 522 -1.80 2.19 -3.22
C PRO A 522 -2.11 2.85 -4.58
N LEU A 523 -3.39 3.04 -4.90
CA LEU A 523 -3.86 3.56 -6.20
C LEU A 523 -4.48 4.96 -6.08
N TYR A 524 -4.26 5.81 -7.09
CA TYR A 524 -4.95 7.08 -7.27
C TYR A 524 -5.72 7.12 -8.60
N LYS A 525 -6.83 7.87 -8.65
CA LYS A 525 -7.67 8.01 -9.85
C LYS A 525 -7.16 9.17 -10.71
N GLU A 526 -6.67 8.89 -11.92
CA GLU A 526 -6.32 9.89 -12.93
C GLU A 526 -7.32 9.82 -14.10
N GLY A 527 -8.36 10.66 -14.04
CA GLY A 527 -9.49 10.58 -14.96
C GLY A 527 -10.31 9.30 -14.77
N LYS A 528 -10.35 8.42 -15.79
CA LYS A 528 -11.02 7.10 -15.71
C LYS A 528 -10.07 5.94 -15.41
N LYS A 529 -8.75 6.16 -15.43
CA LYS A 529 -7.74 5.13 -15.20
C LYS A 529 -7.24 5.24 -13.75
N LEU A 530 -7.16 4.11 -13.05
CA LEU A 530 -6.46 4.01 -11.76
C LEU A 530 -4.96 3.86 -12.07
N LYS A 531 -4.11 4.62 -11.39
CA LYS A 531 -2.66 4.49 -11.49
C LYS A 531 -2.05 4.27 -10.10
N PRO A 532 -0.95 3.51 -9.99
CA PRO A 532 -0.25 3.33 -8.73
C PRO A 532 0.42 4.62 -8.28
N LYS A 533 0.39 4.89 -6.97
CA LYS A 533 1.12 6.02 -6.36
C LYS A 533 2.64 5.83 -6.50
N PRO A 534 3.43 6.90 -6.64
CA PRO A 534 4.89 6.77 -6.71
C PRO A 534 5.56 6.17 -5.47
N ASN A 535 4.95 6.12 -4.29
CA ASN A 535 5.61 5.60 -3.08
C ASN A 535 4.79 4.52 -2.36
N TYR A 536 3.89 3.82 -3.07
CA TYR A 536 2.97 2.87 -2.42
C TYR A 536 3.68 1.72 -1.68
N ASN A 537 4.91 1.36 -2.09
CA ASN A 537 5.67 0.23 -1.56
C ASN A 537 6.55 0.59 -0.36
N SER A 538 6.83 1.88 -0.13
CA SER A 538 7.71 2.35 0.94
C SER A 538 6.96 3.12 2.03
N VAL A 539 5.68 2.81 2.24
CA VAL A 539 4.84 3.46 3.26
C VAL A 539 5.10 2.84 4.63
N ASP A 540 5.50 3.66 5.59
CA ASP A 540 5.79 3.25 6.95
C ASP A 540 4.53 3.23 7.83
N LEU A 541 4.55 2.45 8.93
CA LEU A 541 3.39 2.37 9.84
C LEU A 541 2.99 3.73 10.43
N SER A 542 3.97 4.60 10.72
CA SER A 542 3.71 5.96 11.26
C SER A 542 3.07 6.93 10.27
N GLU A 543 3.03 6.57 8.99
CA GLU A 543 2.43 7.39 7.93
C GLU A 543 0.96 7.06 7.73
N VAL A 544 0.53 5.90 8.23
CA VAL A 544 -0.83 5.40 8.14
C VAL A 544 -1.52 5.44 9.50
N GLU A 545 -0.78 5.09 10.54
CA GLU A 545 -1.21 5.20 11.94
C GLU A 545 -0.50 6.36 12.65
N TRP A 546 -1.15 6.86 13.69
CA TRP A 546 -0.64 7.93 14.52
C TRP A 546 0.57 7.46 15.35
N GLU A 547 1.62 8.27 15.40
CA GLU A 547 2.81 7.99 16.23
C GLU A 547 2.48 8.04 17.73
N ASP A 548 2.90 7.01 18.47
CA ASP A 548 2.89 7.04 19.94
C ASP A 548 4.00 7.96 20.46
N GLN A 549 3.79 8.60 21.61
CA GLN A 549 4.76 9.56 22.18
C GLN A 549 6.17 8.98 22.46
N ASP A 550 6.33 7.66 22.53
CA ASP A 550 7.58 7.00 22.93
C ASP A 550 8.16 5.99 21.91
N GLU A 551 7.56 5.84 20.71
CA GLU A 551 7.96 4.85 19.67
C GLU A 551 8.09 3.38 20.17
N ILE A 552 7.50 3.05 21.33
CA ILE A 552 7.71 1.77 22.02
C ILE A 552 7.27 0.61 21.13
N LEU A 553 6.07 0.70 20.55
CA LEU A 553 5.54 -0.30 19.63
C LEU A 553 6.51 -0.58 18.48
N TRP A 554 7.12 0.46 17.93
CA TRP A 554 7.93 0.33 16.74
C TRP A 554 9.34 -0.19 17.05
N ARG A 555 9.98 0.24 18.15
CA ARG A 555 11.25 -0.37 18.61
C ARG A 555 11.07 -1.84 18.97
N GLU A 556 9.93 -2.18 19.57
CA GLU A 556 9.62 -3.54 19.97
C GLU A 556 9.16 -4.42 18.81
N LEU A 557 8.47 -3.89 17.79
CA LEU A 557 8.23 -4.62 16.52
C LEU A 557 9.54 -4.98 15.81
N MET A 558 10.61 -4.23 16.08
CA MET A 558 11.96 -4.52 15.57
C MET A 558 12.76 -5.43 16.53
N SER A 559 12.25 -5.69 17.74
CA SER A 559 12.85 -6.51 18.80
C SER A 559 12.14 -7.88 18.89
N LEU A 560 12.88 -8.97 19.09
CA LEU A 560 12.31 -10.33 19.09
C LEU A 560 11.44 -10.58 20.34
N GLY A 561 10.12 -10.39 20.23
CA GLY A 561 9.15 -10.72 21.29
C GLY A 561 7.69 -10.54 20.89
N VAL A 562 6.79 -11.27 21.57
CA VAL A 562 5.35 -10.99 21.53
C VAL A 562 5.08 -9.87 22.52
N VAL A 563 4.64 -8.72 22.03
CA VAL A 563 4.44 -7.54 22.87
C VAL A 563 2.98 -7.15 22.90
N ILE A 564 2.43 -6.98 24.10
CA ILE A 564 1.14 -6.32 24.29
C ILE A 564 1.45 -4.87 24.63
N VAL A 565 1.36 -4.00 23.62
CA VAL A 565 1.38 -2.56 23.88
C VAL A 565 -0.06 -2.12 24.01
N GLY A 566 -0.46 -1.70 25.21
CA GLY A 566 -1.76 -1.07 25.45
C GLY A 566 -1.69 0.40 25.09
N ASN A 567 -1.82 0.74 23.80
CA ASN A 567 -1.86 2.13 23.38
C ASN A 567 -3.29 2.66 23.42
N ALA A 568 -3.46 3.77 24.13
CA ALA A 568 -4.66 4.59 24.03
C ALA A 568 -4.63 5.35 22.71
N VAL A 569 -5.44 4.94 21.72
CA VAL A 569 -5.68 5.79 20.54
C VAL A 569 -6.49 7.01 20.99
N SER A 570 -5.79 8.05 21.44
CA SER A 570 -6.41 9.21 22.13
C SER A 570 -6.75 10.37 21.19
N CYS A 571 -6.72 10.17 19.88
CA CYS A 571 -7.01 11.22 18.90
C CYS A 571 -8.44 11.16 18.34
N LEU A 572 -9.37 10.42 18.97
CA LEU A 572 -10.81 10.47 18.64
C LEU A 572 -11.70 10.94 19.80
N GLY A 573 -11.13 11.32 20.97
CA GLY A 573 -11.91 11.91 22.08
C GLY A 573 -12.85 10.89 22.71
N ILE A 574 -12.56 9.63 22.43
CA ILE A 574 -13.22 8.44 22.92
C ILE A 574 -12.31 7.91 24.01
N THR A 575 -12.92 7.21 24.98
CA THR A 575 -12.21 6.47 26.03
C THR A 575 -10.96 5.83 25.43
N PRO A 576 -9.79 5.84 26.10
CA PRO A 576 -8.61 5.16 25.58
C PRO A 576 -9.02 3.72 25.28
N LEU A 577 -9.25 3.42 23.99
CA LEU A 577 -9.29 2.05 23.52
C LEU A 577 -7.86 1.61 23.75
N LEU A 578 -7.63 0.89 24.85
CA LEU A 578 -6.42 0.10 24.98
C LEU A 578 -6.53 -0.91 23.86
N ALA A 579 -5.89 -0.58 22.75
CA ALA A 579 -5.63 -1.53 21.71
C ALA A 579 -4.48 -2.37 22.22
N ASP A 580 -4.74 -3.64 22.51
CA ASP A 580 -3.65 -4.59 22.71
C ASP A 580 -3.15 -4.96 21.30
N LYS A 581 -1.87 -4.72 21.04
CA LYS A 581 -1.23 -4.99 19.73
C LYS A 581 -0.26 -6.19 19.78
N PRO A 582 -0.73 -7.44 19.96
CA PRO A 582 0.13 -8.61 19.86
C PRO A 582 0.73 -8.75 18.45
N SER A 583 2.07 -8.87 18.40
CA SER A 583 2.82 -9.15 17.17
C SER A 583 3.52 -10.50 17.24
N VAL A 584 3.58 -11.21 16.10
CA VAL A 584 4.35 -12.45 15.94
C VAL A 584 5.18 -12.35 14.67
N PHE A 585 6.45 -12.76 14.74
CA PHE A 585 7.35 -12.81 13.59
C PHE A 585 7.07 -14.06 12.76
N LEU A 586 6.83 -13.86 11.47
CA LEU A 586 6.90 -14.88 10.43
C LEU A 586 8.31 -14.82 9.79
N PRO A 587 8.74 -15.85 9.05
CA PRO A 587 10.05 -15.87 8.39
C PRO A 587 10.30 -14.68 7.45
N ALA A 588 9.23 -14.07 6.94
CA ALA A 588 9.27 -12.99 5.95
C ALA A 588 8.87 -11.60 6.50
N CYS A 589 7.99 -11.57 7.50
CA CYS A 589 7.24 -10.38 7.91
C CYS A 589 6.78 -10.48 9.36
N SER A 590 6.45 -9.36 9.99
CA SER A 590 5.79 -9.35 11.29
C SER A 590 4.28 -9.21 11.10
N LEU A 591 3.51 -10.13 11.68
CA LEU A 591 2.06 -10.01 11.80
C LEU A 591 1.74 -9.20 13.04
N GLY A 592 1.05 -8.08 12.88
CA GLY A 592 0.45 -7.33 13.97
C GLY A 592 -1.07 -7.48 13.95
N VAL A 593 -1.67 -7.73 15.10
CA VAL A 593 -3.12 -7.74 15.24
C VAL A 593 -3.52 -6.67 16.24
N VAL A 594 -4.47 -5.84 15.84
CA VAL A 594 -5.06 -4.83 16.71
C VAL A 594 -6.39 -5.37 17.22
N LEU A 595 -6.55 -5.40 18.55
CA LEU A 595 -7.79 -5.81 19.21
C LEU A 595 -8.28 -4.69 20.11
N SER A 596 -9.57 -4.37 20.02
CA SER A 596 -10.21 -3.41 20.92
C SER A 596 -10.69 -4.09 22.20
N ARG A 597 -10.26 -3.60 23.38
CA ARG A 597 -10.81 -4.05 24.66
C ARG A 597 -12.31 -3.72 24.77
N GLY A 598 -13.11 -4.70 25.21
CA GLY A 598 -14.56 -4.60 25.38
C GLY A 598 -15.41 -4.88 24.13
N HIS A 599 -14.96 -4.53 22.92
CA HIS A 599 -15.71 -4.77 21.67
C HIS A 599 -14.94 -5.77 20.79
N GLY A 600 -15.36 -7.03 20.80
CA GLY A 600 -14.64 -8.15 20.20
C GLY A 600 -14.03 -9.13 21.20
N GLU A 601 -13.97 -8.76 22.48
CA GLU A 601 -13.49 -9.62 23.59
C GLU A 601 -14.38 -10.86 23.82
N TYR A 602 -15.66 -10.76 23.46
CA TYR A 602 -16.60 -11.87 23.56
C TYR A 602 -17.23 -12.15 22.19
N ILE A 603 -17.41 -13.44 21.88
CA ILE A 603 -18.16 -13.95 20.74
C ILE A 603 -19.40 -14.66 21.27
N LEU A 604 -20.55 -14.34 20.68
CA LEU A 604 -21.82 -15.00 20.98
C LEU A 604 -22.04 -16.14 19.99
N LEU A 605 -21.98 -17.37 20.48
CA LEU A 605 -22.31 -18.56 19.70
C LEU A 605 -23.71 -19.03 20.10
N GLY A 606 -24.65 -18.88 19.17
CA GLY A 606 -26.02 -19.37 19.30
C GLY A 606 -26.22 -20.69 18.57
N ASN A 607 -26.98 -21.61 19.17
CA ASN A 607 -27.35 -22.86 18.52
C ASN A 607 -28.75 -22.71 17.91
N THR A 608 -28.88 -22.85 16.60
CA THR A 608 -30.16 -22.80 15.87
C THR A 608 -30.34 -24.03 15.00
N SER A 609 -31.59 -24.41 14.74
CA SER A 609 -31.86 -25.47 13.78
C SER A 609 -31.67 -24.92 12.35
N VAL A 610 -31.11 -25.75 11.47
CA VAL A 610 -30.85 -25.37 10.07
C VAL A 610 -32.15 -24.99 9.35
N GLU A 611 -33.26 -25.69 9.65
CA GLU A 611 -34.58 -25.45 9.06
C GLU A 611 -35.14 -24.07 9.43
N GLU A 612 -35.07 -23.68 10.71
CA GLU A 612 -35.53 -22.37 11.18
C GLU A 612 -34.64 -21.24 10.64
N GLY A 613 -33.32 -21.42 10.68
CA GLY A 613 -32.38 -20.41 10.18
C GLY A 613 -32.48 -20.19 8.66
N LEU A 614 -32.64 -21.26 7.88
CA LEU A 614 -32.76 -21.16 6.42
C LEU A 614 -34.07 -20.47 6.00
N HIS A 615 -35.17 -20.72 6.72
CA HIS A 615 -36.44 -20.04 6.47
C HIS A 615 -36.30 -18.52 6.61
N ASP A 616 -35.64 -18.05 7.68
CA ASP A 616 -35.50 -16.63 7.97
C ASP A 616 -34.40 -15.95 7.13
N LEU A 617 -33.42 -16.71 6.63
CA LEU A 617 -32.37 -16.23 5.71
C LEU A 617 -32.90 -15.98 4.29
N LEU A 618 -33.92 -16.71 3.85
CA LEU A 618 -34.51 -16.58 2.52
C LEU A 618 -35.50 -15.41 2.38
N GLN A 619 -35.68 -14.60 3.43
CA GLN A 619 -36.55 -13.44 3.39
C GLN A 619 -35.99 -12.33 2.48
N PRO A 620 -36.84 -11.62 1.71
CA PRO A 620 -36.40 -10.66 0.70
C PRO A 620 -35.88 -9.32 1.27
N ASP A 621 -36.06 -9.06 2.57
CA ASP A 621 -35.56 -7.88 3.28
C ASP A 621 -34.09 -8.01 3.70
N LEU A 622 -33.52 -9.21 3.55
CA LEU A 622 -32.23 -9.61 4.04
C LEU A 622 -31.20 -9.75 2.90
N SER A 623 -29.99 -9.29 3.17
CA SER A 623 -28.84 -9.43 2.27
C SER A 623 -27.61 -9.85 3.07
N LEU A 624 -26.85 -10.80 2.51
CA LEU A 624 -25.58 -11.25 3.08
C LEU A 624 -24.43 -10.42 2.49
N ALA A 625 -23.35 -10.24 3.26
CA ALA A 625 -22.15 -9.57 2.78
C ALA A 625 -21.42 -10.42 1.72
N ASN A 626 -21.66 -10.14 0.43
CA ASN A 626 -21.10 -10.93 -0.68
C ASN A 626 -19.55 -10.93 -0.77
N GLU A 627 -18.88 -9.97 -0.11
CA GLU A 627 -17.41 -9.86 -0.11
C GLU A 627 -16.74 -10.71 0.98
N TRP A 628 -17.52 -11.28 1.91
CA TRP A 628 -17.02 -12.17 2.95
C TRP A 628 -17.04 -13.63 2.46
N ILE A 629 -16.09 -14.42 2.91
CA ILE A 629 -15.94 -15.82 2.51
C ILE A 629 -16.59 -16.68 3.59
N TYR A 630 -17.82 -17.12 3.32
CA TYR A 630 -18.52 -18.10 4.16
C TYR A 630 -18.19 -19.51 3.70
N CYS A 631 -18.09 -19.69 2.39
CA CYS A 631 -17.73 -20.94 1.71
C CYS A 631 -16.64 -20.68 0.69
N ILE A 632 -15.69 -21.61 0.58
CA ILE A 632 -14.60 -21.55 -0.39
C ILE A 632 -15.14 -22.02 -1.75
N THR A 633 -15.44 -21.05 -2.61
CA THR A 633 -15.94 -21.28 -3.97
C THR A 633 -14.83 -21.21 -5.03
N ASP A 634 -13.64 -20.73 -4.66
CA ASP A 634 -12.58 -20.36 -5.61
C ASP A 634 -11.83 -21.59 -6.18
N ILE A 635 -11.88 -22.73 -5.48
CA ILE A 635 -11.09 -23.93 -5.82
C ILE A 635 -11.73 -24.71 -6.98
N ASP A 636 -13.03 -24.99 -6.91
CA ASP A 636 -13.73 -25.83 -7.90
C ASP A 636 -14.44 -24.97 -8.97
N PRO A 637 -14.16 -25.18 -10.27
CA PRO A 637 -14.82 -24.47 -11.36
C PRO A 637 -16.36 -24.56 -11.38
N ASP A 638 -16.97 -25.61 -10.82
CA ASP A 638 -18.42 -25.74 -10.73
C ASP A 638 -19.02 -24.91 -9.59
N HIS A 639 -18.31 -24.78 -8.46
CA HIS A 639 -18.73 -23.96 -7.31
C HIS A 639 -18.54 -22.45 -7.57
N ARG A 640 -17.67 -22.05 -8.52
CA ARG A 640 -17.40 -20.64 -8.88
C ARG A 640 -18.61 -19.85 -9.39
N LYS A 641 -19.65 -20.51 -9.91
CA LYS A 641 -20.86 -19.84 -10.41
C LYS A 641 -21.82 -19.39 -9.30
N LEU A 642 -21.56 -19.80 -8.06
CA LEU A 642 -22.46 -19.58 -6.93
C LEU A 642 -22.14 -18.26 -6.24
N SER A 643 -23.18 -17.50 -5.92
CA SER A 643 -23.04 -16.42 -4.93
C SER A 643 -22.76 -17.02 -3.55
N GLN A 644 -22.12 -16.26 -2.66
CA GLN A 644 -21.84 -16.72 -1.29
C GLN A 644 -23.12 -17.14 -0.54
N LEU A 645 -24.25 -16.47 -0.79
CA LEU A 645 -25.54 -16.87 -0.24
C LEU A 645 -26.01 -18.22 -0.80
N GLU A 646 -25.90 -18.44 -2.12
CA GLU A 646 -26.25 -19.71 -2.75
C GLU A 646 -25.34 -20.86 -2.30
N ALA A 647 -24.04 -20.58 -2.13
CA ALA A 647 -23.05 -21.52 -1.62
C ALA A 647 -23.41 -21.98 -0.19
N VAL A 648 -23.75 -21.04 0.70
CA VAL A 648 -24.23 -21.35 2.06
C VAL A 648 -25.53 -22.15 2.01
N ILE A 649 -26.47 -21.81 1.12
CA ILE A 649 -27.72 -22.57 0.98
C ILE A 649 -27.44 -24.02 0.58
N ARG A 650 -26.58 -24.26 -0.43
CA ARG A 650 -26.24 -25.62 -0.90
C ARG A 650 -25.51 -26.45 0.15
N PHE A 651 -24.62 -25.81 0.92
CA PHE A 651 -23.96 -26.42 2.07
C PHE A 651 -24.98 -26.86 3.12
N LEU A 652 -25.93 -26.00 3.47
CA LEU A 652 -26.95 -26.28 4.49
C LEU A 652 -27.99 -27.32 4.05
N THR A 653 -28.32 -27.39 2.75
CA THR A 653 -29.25 -28.39 2.21
C THR A 653 -28.58 -29.75 1.95
N GLY A 654 -27.25 -29.82 2.00
CA GLY A 654 -26.48 -31.03 1.73
C GLY A 654 -26.48 -31.45 0.26
N GLU A 655 -26.72 -30.50 -0.66
CA GLU A 655 -26.71 -30.76 -2.11
C GLU A 655 -25.28 -31.02 -2.63
N GLU A 656 -24.27 -30.38 -2.02
CA GLU A 656 -22.84 -30.51 -2.38
C GLU A 656 -21.99 -30.73 -1.12
N PRO A 657 -21.59 -31.98 -0.79
CA PRO A 657 -20.81 -32.28 0.40
C PRO A 657 -19.32 -31.91 0.28
N ASP A 658 -18.85 -31.63 -0.94
CA ASP A 658 -17.44 -31.30 -1.22
C ASP A 658 -17.13 -29.80 -1.02
N LEU A 659 -18.14 -28.99 -0.68
CA LEU A 659 -17.99 -27.55 -0.43
C LEU A 659 -17.47 -27.29 0.99
N GLU A 660 -16.29 -26.68 1.12
CA GLU A 660 -15.70 -26.31 2.41
C GLU A 660 -16.23 -24.93 2.87
N CYS A 661 -16.96 -24.89 3.99
CA CYS A 661 -17.50 -23.66 4.59
C CYS A 661 -17.03 -23.49 6.05
N ASP A 662 -16.95 -22.24 6.52
CA ASP A 662 -16.69 -21.94 7.93
C ASP A 662 -17.98 -22.16 8.75
N GLU A 663 -18.07 -23.33 9.39
CA GLU A 663 -19.23 -23.72 10.20
C GLU A 663 -19.52 -22.73 11.34
N GLU A 664 -18.49 -22.13 11.96
CA GLU A 664 -18.70 -21.17 13.06
C GLU A 664 -19.38 -19.90 12.53
N LEU A 665 -18.91 -19.36 11.41
CA LEU A 665 -19.48 -18.16 10.81
C LEU A 665 -20.90 -18.41 10.26
N VAL A 666 -21.12 -19.55 9.60
CA VAL A 666 -22.46 -19.89 9.07
C VAL A 666 -23.47 -20.07 10.22
N GLN A 667 -23.07 -20.67 11.35
CA GLN A 667 -23.93 -20.77 12.54
C GLN A 667 -24.26 -19.41 13.14
N GLU A 668 -23.31 -18.46 13.17
CA GLU A 668 -23.56 -17.09 13.61
C GLU A 668 -24.56 -16.37 12.69
N VAL A 669 -24.43 -16.52 11.37
CA VAL A 669 -25.37 -15.95 10.39
C VAL A 669 -26.78 -16.48 10.61
N LEU A 670 -26.94 -17.79 10.79
CA LEU A 670 -28.25 -18.42 11.02
C LEU A 670 -28.87 -17.93 12.34
N PHE A 671 -28.07 -17.82 13.40
CA PHE A 671 -28.53 -17.29 14.67
C PHE A 671 -28.98 -15.83 14.55
N ASP A 672 -28.18 -14.98 13.88
CA ASP A 672 -28.54 -13.58 13.64
C ASP A 672 -29.81 -13.45 12.79
N ALA A 673 -30.01 -14.32 11.79
CA ALA A 673 -31.22 -14.32 10.96
C ALA A 673 -32.48 -14.53 11.80
N VAL A 674 -32.47 -15.51 12.71
CA VAL A 674 -33.59 -15.85 13.60
C VAL A 674 -33.85 -14.78 14.66
N VAL A 675 -32.80 -14.25 15.28
CA VAL A 675 -32.94 -13.23 16.34
C VAL A 675 -33.47 -11.91 15.76
N THR A 676 -33.11 -11.61 14.51
CA THR A 676 -33.52 -10.37 13.83
C THR A 676 -34.84 -10.46 13.09
N ALA A 677 -35.36 -11.66 12.81
CA ALA A 677 -36.65 -11.88 12.12
C ALA A 677 -37.85 -11.08 12.69
N PRO A 678 -38.02 -10.92 14.02
CA PRO A 678 -39.13 -10.12 14.58
C PRO A 678 -39.11 -8.63 14.19
N MET A 679 -37.98 -8.11 13.71
CA MET A 679 -37.85 -6.73 13.25
C MET A 679 -38.66 -6.45 11.98
N GLU A 680 -38.81 -7.45 11.11
CA GLU A 680 -39.60 -7.33 9.89
C GLU A 680 -41.06 -6.98 10.23
N ALA A 681 -41.68 -7.74 11.13
CA ALA A 681 -43.04 -7.49 11.61
C ALA A 681 -43.15 -6.11 12.32
N TYR A 682 -42.13 -5.71 13.06
CA TYR A 682 -42.12 -4.40 13.73
C TYR A 682 -42.07 -3.24 12.75
N TRP A 683 -41.16 -3.28 11.76
CA TRP A 683 -41.02 -2.22 10.78
C TRP A 683 -42.19 -2.17 9.80
N THR A 684 -42.73 -3.31 9.38
CA THR A 684 -43.93 -3.36 8.53
C THR A 684 -45.15 -2.75 9.21
N THR A 685 -45.38 -3.04 10.50
CA THR A 685 -46.48 -2.41 11.27
C THR A 685 -46.30 -0.90 11.42
N LEU A 686 -45.07 -0.41 11.63
CA LEU A 686 -44.76 1.02 11.68
C LEU A 686 -44.93 1.71 10.32
N ALA A 687 -44.51 1.07 9.23
CA ALA A 687 -44.67 1.57 7.87
C ALA A 687 -46.15 1.74 7.50
N LEU A 688 -47.00 0.78 7.90
CA LEU A 688 -48.44 0.87 7.71
C LEU A 688 -49.05 2.04 8.49
N ASN A 689 -48.63 2.26 9.75
CA ASN A 689 -49.10 3.37 10.57
C ASN A 689 -48.65 4.76 10.08
N MET A 690 -47.44 4.87 9.49
CA MET A 690 -46.92 6.14 8.95
C MET A 690 -47.74 6.71 7.80
N SER A 691 -48.47 5.86 7.05
CA SER A 691 -49.38 6.33 6.01
C SER A 691 -50.50 7.23 6.55
N MET A 692 -50.72 7.25 7.88
CA MET A 692 -51.75 8.05 8.56
C MET A 692 -51.22 9.32 9.24
N GLU A 693 -49.91 9.43 9.54
CA GLU A 693 -49.29 10.59 10.23
C GLU A 693 -48.17 11.21 9.36
N THR A 694 -48.50 12.28 8.62
CA THR A 694 -47.61 12.95 7.65
C THR A 694 -46.47 13.79 8.23
N GLU A 695 -46.10 13.66 9.51
CA GLU A 695 -45.22 14.63 10.18
C GLU A 695 -43.81 14.15 10.51
N VAL A 696 -43.46 12.85 10.38
CA VAL A 696 -42.14 12.36 10.81
C VAL A 696 -41.25 12.02 9.61
N GLY A 697 -40.15 12.75 9.45
CA GLY A 697 -39.22 12.65 8.32
C GLY A 697 -38.34 11.39 8.28
N VAL A 698 -38.78 10.23 8.78
CA VAL A 698 -37.98 8.98 8.69
C VAL A 698 -38.20 8.34 7.32
N GLU A 699 -37.11 8.06 6.59
CA GLU A 699 -37.18 7.46 5.24
C GLU A 699 -37.00 5.94 5.25
N MET A 700 -36.05 5.44 6.06
CA MET A 700 -35.55 4.07 6.07
C MET A 700 -35.03 3.68 7.46
N ALA A 701 -35.21 2.42 7.83
CA ALA A 701 -34.45 1.76 8.90
C ALA A 701 -33.62 0.61 8.32
N PHE A 702 -32.45 0.39 8.91
CA PHE A 702 -31.59 -0.74 8.57
C PHE A 702 -30.89 -1.28 9.82
N LEU A 703 -30.52 -2.55 9.74
CA LEU A 703 -29.83 -3.29 10.77
C LEU A 703 -28.64 -4.00 10.12
N GLY A 704 -27.46 -3.84 10.69
CA GLY A 704 -26.30 -4.67 10.38
C GLY A 704 -25.90 -5.48 11.61
N THR A 705 -25.56 -6.74 11.40
CA THR A 705 -25.02 -7.60 12.45
C THR A 705 -23.52 -7.82 12.24
N ARG A 706 -22.87 -8.38 13.26
CA ARG A 706 -21.44 -8.72 13.21
C ARG A 706 -21.12 -9.77 12.16
N ALA A 707 -22.03 -10.72 11.90
CA ALA A 707 -21.84 -11.80 10.94
C ALA A 707 -22.01 -11.38 9.46
N GLY A 708 -22.13 -10.08 9.18
CA GLY A 708 -22.30 -9.58 7.81
C GLY A 708 -23.75 -9.63 7.30
N LEU A 709 -24.72 -9.88 8.20
CA LEU A 709 -26.14 -9.84 7.88
C LEU A 709 -26.64 -8.39 7.84
N MET A 710 -27.32 -8.03 6.76
CA MET A 710 -28.00 -6.75 6.65
C MET A 710 -29.49 -6.93 6.40
N ARG A 711 -30.32 -6.26 7.21
CA ARG A 711 -31.76 -6.11 6.96
C ARG A 711 -32.10 -4.66 6.73
N SER A 712 -33.02 -4.37 5.80
CA SER A 712 -33.47 -2.99 5.56
C SER A 712 -34.97 -2.90 5.30
N ALA A 713 -35.59 -1.85 5.81
CA ALA A 713 -37.00 -1.54 5.60
C ALA A 713 -37.18 -0.08 5.16
N LEU A 714 -37.98 0.10 4.10
CA LEU A 714 -38.36 1.41 3.58
C LEU A 714 -39.70 1.83 4.16
N TYR A 715 -39.74 3.02 4.77
CA TYR A 715 -40.97 3.61 5.30
C TYR A 715 -41.68 4.52 4.30
N VAL A 716 -40.96 4.97 3.27
CA VAL A 716 -41.45 5.84 2.19
C VAL A 716 -41.38 5.08 0.87
N GLY A 717 -42.43 5.21 0.03
CA GLY A 717 -42.46 4.57 -1.28
C GLY A 717 -41.25 4.92 -2.16
N SER A 718 -40.72 3.95 -2.89
CA SER A 718 -39.46 4.04 -3.67
C SER A 718 -39.39 5.21 -4.65
N GLU A 719 -40.54 5.75 -5.09
CA GLU A 719 -40.68 6.90 -5.98
C GLU A 719 -40.50 8.27 -5.28
N LYS A 720 -40.74 8.35 -3.97
CA LYS A 720 -40.60 9.59 -3.16
C LYS A 720 -39.21 9.73 -2.52
N ILE A 721 -38.31 8.78 -2.77
CA ILE A 721 -36.94 8.83 -2.27
C ILE A 721 -36.21 9.99 -2.97
N SER A 722 -35.94 11.04 -2.20
CA SER A 722 -35.29 12.27 -2.65
C SER A 722 -33.86 12.08 -3.19
N ASN A 723 -33.24 10.91 -2.97
CA ASN A 723 -31.95 10.54 -3.54
C ASN A 723 -31.85 9.00 -3.74
N ARG A 724 -31.84 8.51 -4.99
CA ARG A 724 -31.66 7.06 -5.30
C ARG A 724 -30.25 6.54 -4.97
N LYS A 725 -29.30 7.41 -4.63
CA LYS A 725 -27.95 7.07 -4.16
C LYS A 725 -27.85 7.37 -2.67
N PHE A 726 -28.39 6.47 -1.86
CA PHE A 726 -28.41 6.52 -0.39
C PHE A 726 -27.02 6.44 0.24
N LEU A 727 -26.14 5.66 -0.37
CA LEU A 727 -24.72 5.57 -0.04
C LEU A 727 -23.96 6.49 -1.01
N THR A 728 -23.07 7.37 -0.49
CA THR A 728 -22.09 8.04 -1.35
C THR A 728 -21.27 6.99 -2.10
N GLN A 729 -20.56 7.37 -3.17
CA GLN A 729 -19.70 6.39 -3.84
C GLN A 729 -18.67 5.78 -2.86
N LYS A 730 -18.17 6.56 -1.90
CA LYS A 730 -17.37 6.10 -0.76
C LYS A 730 -18.11 5.13 0.19
N ASP A 731 -19.39 5.37 0.46
CA ASP A 731 -20.17 4.48 1.34
C ASP A 731 -20.61 3.19 0.63
N LYS A 732 -20.74 3.20 -0.71
CA LYS A 732 -20.95 2.00 -1.54
C LYS A 732 -19.67 1.16 -1.63
N GLU A 733 -18.53 1.83 -1.70
CA GLU A 733 -17.20 1.23 -1.56
C GLU A 733 -16.93 0.76 -0.09
N SER A 734 -17.84 1.06 0.85
CA SER A 734 -17.79 0.70 2.28
C SER A 734 -19.05 -0.03 2.78
N ILE A 735 -19.80 -0.70 1.89
CA ILE A 735 -20.67 -1.84 2.27
C ILE A 735 -19.74 -2.90 2.88
N PHE A 736 -20.22 -3.78 3.77
CA PHE A 736 -19.38 -4.84 4.39
C PHE A 736 -18.41 -5.45 3.36
N THR A 737 -17.18 -4.96 3.37
CA THR A 737 -16.13 -5.41 2.47
C THR A 737 -15.32 -6.45 3.23
N MET A 738 -14.61 -7.32 2.51
CA MET A 738 -13.63 -8.22 3.11
C MET A 738 -12.69 -7.45 4.06
N ASP A 739 -12.41 -6.20 3.71
CA ASP A 739 -11.46 -5.35 4.40
C ASP A 739 -12.06 -4.45 5.48
N HIS A 740 -13.34 -4.08 5.54
CA HIS A 740 -13.81 -3.17 6.60
C HIS A 740 -15.28 -3.36 6.98
N PHE A 741 -15.54 -3.29 8.29
CA PHE A 741 -16.86 -2.91 8.77
C PHE A 741 -17.19 -1.49 8.30
N PRO A 742 -18.44 -1.23 7.88
CA PRO A 742 -18.87 0.09 7.46
C PRO A 742 -18.53 1.15 8.51
N LEU A 743 -18.12 2.34 8.07
CA LEU A 743 -17.69 3.43 8.96
C LEU A 743 -18.78 3.83 9.98
N TRP A 744 -20.06 3.73 9.61
CA TRP A 744 -21.17 3.95 10.53
C TRP A 744 -21.27 2.89 11.64
N TYR A 745 -20.90 1.65 11.34
CA TYR A 745 -20.92 0.51 12.26
C TYR A 745 -19.74 0.60 13.24
N ARG A 746 -18.54 0.92 12.74
CA ARG A 746 -17.36 1.19 13.57
C ARG A 746 -17.59 2.33 14.54
N ARG A 747 -18.04 3.49 14.04
CA ARG A 747 -18.38 4.62 14.92
C ARG A 747 -19.43 4.24 15.95
N ALA A 748 -20.47 3.51 15.52
CA ALA A 748 -21.52 3.05 16.43
C ALA A 748 -20.92 2.26 17.59
N ALA A 749 -20.00 1.33 17.34
CA ALA A 749 -19.34 0.54 18.37
C ALA A 749 -18.51 1.41 19.34
N GLU A 750 -17.80 2.45 18.90
CA GLU A 750 -16.90 3.24 19.78
C GLU A 750 -17.61 3.99 20.91
N HIS A 751 -18.89 4.30 20.73
CA HIS A 751 -19.64 5.12 21.68
C HIS A 751 -20.29 4.28 22.78
N PRO A 752 -20.49 4.84 23.99
CA PRO A 752 -21.10 4.09 25.09
C PRO A 752 -22.54 3.67 24.77
N PRO A 753 -22.99 2.52 25.31
CA PRO A 753 -24.32 1.99 25.04
C PRO A 753 -25.40 2.98 25.45
N GLY A 754 -26.41 3.17 24.59
CA GLY A 754 -27.51 4.13 24.81
C GLY A 754 -27.27 5.54 24.30
N SER A 755 -26.15 5.80 23.64
CA SER A 755 -25.90 7.04 22.89
C SER A 755 -26.14 6.85 21.38
N PHE A 756 -26.57 7.92 20.72
CA PHE A 756 -26.87 7.93 19.28
C PHE A 756 -25.82 8.72 18.53
N ILE A 757 -25.38 8.18 17.40
CA ILE A 757 -24.38 8.83 16.55
C ILE A 757 -25.06 9.36 15.31
N TYR A 758 -24.76 10.60 15.02
CA TYR A 758 -25.23 11.28 13.82
C TYR A 758 -24.08 11.44 12.82
N SER A 759 -24.29 11.03 11.57
CA SER A 759 -23.36 11.27 10.45
C SER A 759 -24.03 12.09 9.33
N ILE A 760 -23.21 12.87 8.62
CA ILE A 760 -23.65 13.77 7.53
C ILE A 760 -23.11 13.26 6.20
N VAL A 761 -23.92 13.31 5.15
CA VAL A 761 -23.51 13.06 3.76
C VAL A 761 -23.10 14.37 3.08
N SER A 762 -21.89 14.39 2.51
CA SER A 762 -21.40 15.48 1.67
C SER A 762 -21.80 15.24 0.21
N GLU A 763 -22.52 16.20 -0.39
CA GLU A 763 -22.85 16.22 -1.83
C GLU A 763 -21.75 16.97 -2.60
N ASP A 764 -20.53 16.47 -2.64
CA ASP A 764 -19.48 17.04 -3.50
C ASP A 764 -18.88 15.91 -4.37
N ASP A 765 -19.67 15.34 -5.29
CA ASP A 765 -19.09 14.67 -6.47
C ASP A 765 -20.09 14.42 -7.62
N SER A 766 -20.69 15.49 -8.16
CA SER A 766 -21.25 15.41 -9.51
C SER A 766 -20.85 16.62 -10.33
N GLY A 767 -19.85 16.44 -11.18
CA GLY A 767 -19.45 17.40 -12.20
C GLY A 767 -20.62 17.73 -13.14
N ASN A 768 -21.29 18.84 -12.87
CA ASN A 768 -21.95 19.68 -13.87
C ASN A 768 -22.34 21.02 -13.22
N PRO A 769 -21.59 22.12 -13.45
CA PRO A 769 -21.85 23.42 -12.87
C PRO A 769 -22.93 24.19 -13.64
N SER A 770 -24.05 23.53 -13.96
CA SER A 770 -25.12 24.15 -14.75
C SER A 770 -26.50 23.66 -14.36
N LEU A 771 -26.94 23.98 -13.14
CA LEU A 771 -28.34 24.35 -12.91
C LEU A 771 -28.46 25.18 -11.62
N ASN A 772 -28.50 26.51 -11.80
CA ASN A 772 -29.04 27.42 -10.80
C ASN A 772 -30.54 27.16 -10.68
N THR A 773 -30.93 26.23 -9.83
CA THR A 773 -32.30 26.15 -9.32
C THR A 773 -32.28 26.43 -7.84
N ARG A 774 -32.80 27.62 -7.50
CA ARG A 774 -33.20 28.07 -6.18
C ARG A 774 -34.26 27.09 -5.65
N GLY A 775 -33.81 26.01 -5.00
CA GLY A 775 -34.65 24.98 -4.41
C GLY A 775 -34.13 24.68 -3.02
N GLU A 776 -35.00 24.82 -2.03
CA GLU A 776 -34.74 24.52 -0.62
C GLU A 776 -34.36 23.05 -0.47
N GLY A 777 -33.05 22.77 -0.44
CA GLY A 777 -32.52 21.42 -0.27
C GLY A 777 -32.65 20.95 1.18
N LYS A 778 -33.62 20.06 1.44
CA LYS A 778 -33.69 19.30 2.70
C LYS A 778 -32.49 18.35 2.77
N ARG A 779 -31.65 18.47 3.79
CA ARG A 779 -30.44 17.64 4.00
C ARG A 779 -30.71 16.52 5.01
N LYS A 780 -30.13 15.34 4.77
CA LYS A 780 -30.38 14.10 5.53
C LYS A 780 -29.42 13.93 6.70
N LEU A 781 -29.94 13.46 7.83
CA LEU A 781 -29.16 13.03 8.98
C LEU A 781 -29.26 11.50 9.11
N PHE A 782 -28.12 10.84 9.29
CA PHE A 782 -28.06 9.42 9.58
C PHE A 782 -27.95 9.22 11.08
N THR A 783 -28.65 8.24 11.64
CA THR A 783 -28.55 7.90 13.06
C THR A 783 -28.17 6.43 13.21
N SER A 784 -27.18 6.11 14.04
CA SER A 784 -26.88 4.73 14.45
C SER A 784 -26.92 4.62 15.98
N CYS A 785 -27.40 3.48 16.50
CA CYS A 785 -27.71 3.30 17.92
C CYS A 785 -27.12 1.99 18.44
N ILE A 786 -26.58 2.03 19.66
CA ILE A 786 -26.33 0.85 20.49
C ILE A 786 -27.46 0.70 21.52
N PRO A 787 -28.10 -0.47 21.66
CA PRO A 787 -29.06 -0.70 22.73
C PRO A 787 -28.39 -0.68 24.12
N HIS A 788 -28.97 0.03 25.09
CA HIS A 788 -28.47 0.07 26.47
C HIS A 788 -28.38 -1.35 27.07
N HIS A 789 -27.20 -1.86 27.45
CA HIS A 789 -27.01 -3.25 27.95
C HIS A 789 -27.35 -4.36 26.93
N ALA A 790 -26.97 -4.20 25.66
CA ALA A 790 -26.70 -5.33 24.78
C ALA A 790 -25.18 -5.51 24.68
N ARG A 791 -24.71 -6.74 24.93
CA ARG A 791 -23.35 -7.18 24.52
C ARG A 791 -23.32 -7.24 22.97
N PRO A 792 -22.14 -7.12 22.36
CA PRO A 792 -21.93 -6.23 21.21
C PRO A 792 -22.21 -6.90 19.86
N ASP A 793 -23.46 -7.18 19.46
CA ASP A 793 -23.67 -7.95 18.21
C ASP A 793 -24.65 -7.38 17.17
N PRO A 794 -25.72 -6.62 17.52
CA PRO A 794 -26.46 -5.90 16.48
C PRO A 794 -26.49 -4.36 16.63
N PHE A 795 -26.37 -3.67 15.49
CA PHE A 795 -26.43 -2.20 15.40
C PHE A 795 -27.59 -1.77 14.50
N ILE A 796 -28.51 -1.00 15.06
CA ILE A 796 -29.65 -0.47 14.30
C ILE A 796 -29.41 1.00 13.98
N ALA A 797 -29.67 1.37 12.73
CA ALA A 797 -29.60 2.73 12.26
C ALA A 797 -30.90 3.15 11.56
N ALA A 798 -31.28 4.42 11.74
CA ALA A 798 -32.45 5.03 11.13
C ALA A 798 -32.05 6.33 10.40
N SER A 799 -32.60 6.58 9.22
CA SER A 799 -32.39 7.83 8.49
C SER A 799 -33.53 8.80 8.78
N CYS A 800 -33.21 9.99 9.32
CA CYS A 800 -34.16 11.08 9.58
C CYS A 800 -33.86 12.30 8.69
N LEU A 801 -34.84 12.73 7.89
CA LEU A 801 -34.97 14.07 7.32
C LEU A 801 -35.50 15.03 8.38
N MET A 802 -34.74 16.09 8.66
CA MET A 802 -35.24 17.24 9.42
C MET A 802 -35.87 18.25 8.45
N GLY A 803 -37.10 18.68 8.75
CA GLY A 803 -37.76 19.80 8.06
C GLY A 803 -37.17 21.15 8.48
N SER A 804 -37.07 22.07 7.54
CA SER A 804 -36.47 23.40 7.71
C SER A 804 -37.25 24.29 8.69
N ALA A 805 -36.60 24.70 9.78
CA ALA A 805 -36.99 25.89 10.54
C ALA A 805 -36.08 27.06 10.13
N GLU A 806 -36.67 28.12 9.56
CA GLU A 806 -35.97 29.36 9.17
C GLU A 806 -35.54 30.20 10.39
N THR A 807 -34.56 29.75 11.17
CA THR A 807 -33.78 30.60 12.09
C THR A 807 -32.51 29.85 12.53
N CYS A 808 -31.34 30.50 12.43
CA CYS A 808 -30.02 29.94 12.77
C CYS A 808 -30.00 29.22 14.13
N LEU A 809 -29.93 27.90 14.16
CA LEU A 809 -29.56 27.07 15.31
C LEU A 809 -29.21 25.65 14.79
N PHE A 810 -28.35 24.94 15.51
CA PHE A 810 -27.88 23.54 15.29
C PHE A 810 -26.62 23.36 14.43
N TRP A 811 -25.54 22.89 15.08
CA TRP A 811 -24.23 22.60 14.50
C TRP A 811 -23.79 21.17 14.87
N PHE A 812 -23.02 20.52 14.00
CA PHE A 812 -22.75 19.09 14.09
C PHE A 812 -21.25 18.83 14.24
N PHE A 813 -20.89 17.93 15.14
CA PHE A 813 -19.53 17.43 15.27
C PHE A 813 -19.26 16.34 14.21
N PRO A 814 -18.13 16.37 13.48
CA PRO A 814 -16.98 17.26 13.64
C PRO A 814 -17.16 18.54 12.83
N PHE A 815 -17.41 19.66 13.51
CA PHE A 815 -17.32 21.03 12.99
C PHE A 815 -17.85 21.24 11.57
N LEU A 816 -19.10 20.86 11.28
CA LEU A 816 -19.74 21.07 9.98
C LEU A 816 -21.05 21.87 10.16
N CYS A 817 -21.24 22.88 9.30
CA CYS A 817 -22.46 23.68 9.27
C CYS A 817 -23.63 22.86 8.71
N LEU A 818 -24.75 22.73 9.44
CA LEU A 818 -25.93 22.00 8.94
C LEU A 818 -26.47 22.61 7.63
N GLN A 819 -26.31 23.92 7.45
CA GLN A 819 -26.81 24.66 6.30
C GLN A 819 -25.92 24.53 5.05
N THR A 820 -24.60 24.38 5.22
CA THR A 820 -23.63 24.38 4.10
C THR A 820 -22.88 23.06 3.91
N GLY A 821 -22.76 22.20 4.94
CA GLY A 821 -22.01 20.95 4.86
C GLY A 821 -20.50 21.18 4.71
N LYS A 822 -20.02 22.39 5.05
CA LYS A 822 -18.61 22.79 5.03
C LYS A 822 -18.02 22.88 6.44
N PHE A 823 -16.71 22.65 6.54
CA PHE A 823 -15.96 22.76 7.79
C PHE A 823 -16.15 24.15 8.41
N PHE A 824 -16.46 24.18 9.71
CA PHE A 824 -16.84 25.38 10.45
C PHE A 824 -15.71 26.40 10.51
N GLY A 825 -14.45 25.96 10.64
CA GLY A 825 -13.30 26.87 10.58
C GLY A 825 -13.11 27.58 9.23
N ALA A 826 -13.77 27.10 8.16
CA ALA A 826 -13.83 27.79 6.86
C ALA A 826 -15.02 28.75 6.74
N VAL A 827 -16.02 28.63 7.61
CA VAL A 827 -17.20 29.52 7.66
C VAL A 827 -16.99 30.63 8.70
N ASP A 828 -16.46 30.30 9.88
CA ASP A 828 -16.19 31.22 10.98
C ASP A 828 -14.93 30.81 11.76
N GLY A 829 -13.76 31.27 11.30
CA GLY A 829 -12.47 30.99 11.92
C GLY A 829 -12.30 31.57 13.33
N SER A 830 -13.07 32.62 13.68
CA SER A 830 -12.95 33.32 14.96
C SER A 830 -13.40 32.45 16.15
N VAL A 831 -14.56 31.81 16.01
CA VAL A 831 -15.12 30.93 17.06
C VAL A 831 -14.33 29.63 17.14
N MET A 832 -13.88 29.08 16.01
CA MET A 832 -13.07 27.86 15.98
C MET A 832 -11.73 28.05 16.69
N THR A 833 -11.02 29.14 16.42
CA THR A 833 -9.74 29.46 17.06
C THR A 833 -9.91 29.62 18.58
N GLN A 834 -11.01 30.23 19.03
CA GLN A 834 -11.27 30.41 20.45
C GLN A 834 -11.66 29.10 21.14
N LEU A 835 -12.41 28.22 20.48
CA LEU A 835 -12.70 26.87 21.00
C LEU A 835 -11.42 26.04 21.16
N LEU A 836 -10.47 26.16 20.23
CA LEU A 836 -9.15 25.54 20.32
C LEU A 836 -8.32 26.10 21.49
N ASN A 837 -8.38 27.41 21.73
CA ASN A 837 -7.64 28.06 22.83
C ASN A 837 -8.22 27.76 24.23
N MET A 838 -9.55 27.63 24.34
CA MET A 838 -10.24 27.36 25.62
C MET A 838 -10.07 25.92 26.11
N ALA A 839 -9.79 25.01 25.18
CA ALA A 839 -9.50 23.63 25.46
C ALA A 839 -8.10 23.30 24.94
N PRO A 840 -7.03 23.65 25.68
CA PRO A 840 -5.66 23.30 25.30
C PRO A 840 -5.40 21.77 25.26
N ALA A 841 -6.39 20.97 25.68
CA ALA A 841 -6.43 19.50 25.55
C ALA A 841 -7.19 19.02 24.29
N LEU A 842 -7.62 19.92 23.39
CA LEU A 842 -7.79 19.60 21.98
C LEU A 842 -6.41 19.27 21.43
N GLY A 843 -6.01 18.01 21.57
CA GLY A 843 -4.80 17.49 20.97
C GLY A 843 -4.85 17.84 19.49
N ASN A 844 -3.95 18.73 19.09
CA ASN A 844 -3.68 18.96 17.68
C ASN A 844 -2.93 17.70 17.23
N CYS A 845 -3.70 16.65 16.95
CA CYS A 845 -3.14 15.44 16.40
C CYS A 845 -2.76 15.79 14.96
N ARG A 846 -1.45 15.92 14.71
CA ARG A 846 -0.87 16.09 13.37
C ARG A 846 -0.78 14.73 12.69
N GLY A 847 -1.73 14.48 11.78
CA GLY A 847 -1.78 13.24 11.04
C GLY A 847 -1.22 13.49 9.67
N PHE A 848 -0.19 12.73 9.31
CA PHE A 848 0.17 12.58 7.91
C PHE A 848 -0.87 11.67 7.30
N GLY A 849 -1.70 12.20 6.41
CA GLY A 849 -2.66 11.42 5.66
C GLY A 849 -2.11 11.20 4.27
N ASP A 850 -2.15 9.95 3.84
CA ASP A 850 -1.70 9.54 2.51
C ASP A 850 -2.55 10.23 1.41
N ALA A 851 -1.86 11.05 0.61
CA ALA A 851 -2.29 11.87 -0.54
C ALA A 851 -3.80 12.08 -0.81
N GLY A 852 -4.30 13.27 -0.50
CA GLY A 852 -5.42 13.85 -1.23
C GLY A 852 -4.99 14.42 -2.59
N LEU A 853 -5.84 14.26 -3.62
CA LEU A 853 -5.66 14.93 -4.91
C LEU A 853 -5.92 16.43 -4.75
N LEU A 854 -4.87 17.26 -4.81
CA LEU A 854 -5.00 18.71 -4.94
C LEU A 854 -4.37 19.18 -6.26
N LEU A 855 -5.08 20.08 -6.94
CA LEU A 855 -4.57 20.85 -8.07
C LEU A 855 -3.41 21.72 -7.59
N GLN A 856 -2.17 21.37 -7.90
CA GLN A 856 -1.05 22.29 -7.76
C GLN A 856 -1.04 23.26 -8.95
N PRO A 857 -1.17 24.58 -8.74
CA PRO A 857 -0.77 25.55 -9.75
C PRO A 857 0.76 25.60 -9.79
N THR A 858 1.35 25.28 -10.94
CA THR A 858 2.78 25.52 -11.19
C THR A 858 3.11 26.98 -10.90
N SER A 859 4.13 27.22 -10.07
CA SER A 859 4.66 28.56 -9.77
C SER A 859 4.97 29.34 -11.07
N PRO A 860 4.71 30.67 -11.13
CA PRO A 860 4.90 31.43 -12.35
C PRO A 860 6.39 31.71 -12.55
N VAL A 861 7.04 30.96 -13.44
CA VAL A 861 8.27 31.41 -14.08
C VAL A 861 7.90 32.50 -15.07
N LEU A 862 8.31 33.74 -14.78
CA LEU A 862 8.27 34.86 -15.71
C LEU A 862 9.00 34.50 -17.00
N ASN A 863 8.26 34.21 -18.07
CA ASN A 863 8.55 34.70 -19.42
C ASN A 863 7.34 34.52 -20.36
N ALA A 864 7.19 35.51 -21.24
CA ALA A 864 5.96 35.80 -21.97
C ALA A 864 5.61 34.79 -23.09
N SER A 865 4.29 34.66 -23.29
CA SER A 865 3.55 34.22 -24.49
C SER A 865 3.78 32.80 -25.03
N ILE A 866 2.81 31.91 -24.80
CA ILE A 866 1.96 31.23 -25.81
C ILE A 866 0.91 30.41 -25.04
N SER A 867 -0.38 30.65 -25.33
CA SER A 867 -1.50 29.97 -24.68
C SER A 867 -1.82 28.64 -25.36
N HIS A 868 -1.63 27.51 -24.65
CA HIS A 868 -2.34 26.27 -24.91
C HIS A 868 -2.85 25.70 -23.59
N LYS A 869 -4.18 25.59 -23.45
CA LYS A 869 -4.84 24.90 -22.33
C LYS A 869 -4.51 23.40 -22.42
N LYS A 870 -3.53 22.93 -21.65
CA LYS A 870 -3.38 21.50 -21.32
C LYS A 870 -4.39 21.16 -20.23
N HIS A 871 -5.04 20.00 -20.34
CA HIS A 871 -5.75 19.41 -19.20
C HIS A 871 -4.75 19.22 -18.06
N ASP A 872 -5.05 19.79 -16.89
CA ASP A 872 -4.18 19.71 -15.72
C ASP A 872 -4.14 18.26 -15.20
N ILE A 873 -2.95 17.67 -15.24
CA ILE A 873 -2.65 16.31 -14.78
C ILE A 873 -2.52 16.37 -13.25
N LEU A 874 -3.36 15.63 -12.53
CA LEU A 874 -3.25 15.52 -11.07
C LEU A 874 -2.06 14.63 -10.71
N GLN A 875 -1.17 15.14 -9.87
CA GLN A 875 -0.04 14.39 -9.31
C GLN A 875 -0.27 14.15 -7.81
N PRO A 876 0.11 12.97 -7.28
CA PRO A 876 0.05 12.70 -5.85
C PRO A 876 1.01 13.61 -5.09
N CYS A 877 0.57 14.17 -3.96
CA CYS A 877 1.39 15.00 -3.09
C CYS A 877 1.04 14.73 -1.61
N ASP A 878 1.97 15.07 -0.73
CA ASP A 878 1.76 14.94 0.72
C ASP A 878 0.73 15.96 1.20
N THR A 879 -0.19 15.50 2.05
CA THR A 879 -1.27 16.32 2.62
C THR A 879 -1.28 16.21 4.13
N GLU A 880 -1.12 17.34 4.81
CA GLU A 880 -1.29 17.42 6.27
C GLU A 880 -2.76 17.70 6.60
N TYR A 881 -3.41 16.83 7.38
CA TYR A 881 -4.80 17.00 7.79
C TYR A 881 -4.91 17.23 9.30
N PRO A 882 -5.34 18.42 9.75
CA PRO A 882 -5.70 18.61 11.14
C PRO A 882 -7.02 17.90 11.43
N VAL A 883 -7.00 16.97 12.38
CA VAL A 883 -8.21 16.28 12.86
C VAL A 883 -8.65 16.92 14.17
N PHE A 884 -9.92 17.35 14.23
CA PHE A 884 -10.49 17.99 15.41
C PHE A 884 -11.45 17.07 16.13
N VAL A 885 -11.28 16.99 17.45
CA VAL A 885 -11.83 15.90 18.26
C VAL A 885 -12.44 16.46 19.53
N TYR A 886 -13.67 16.07 19.85
CA TYR A 886 -14.37 16.58 21.03
C TYR A 886 -13.93 15.84 22.29
N GLU A 887 -13.43 16.57 23.29
CA GLU A 887 -13.16 15.98 24.61
C GLU A 887 -14.42 16.06 25.51
N PRO A 888 -14.94 14.93 26.03
CA PRO A 888 -16.20 14.88 26.79
C PRO A 888 -16.15 15.58 28.16
N ALA A 889 -14.99 16.12 28.55
CA ALA A 889 -14.82 16.92 29.76
C ALA A 889 -15.60 18.25 29.70
N ILE A 890 -15.90 18.75 28.49
CA ILE A 890 -16.44 20.11 28.29
C ILE A 890 -17.92 20.07 27.91
N LYS A 891 -18.80 19.94 28.91
CA LYS A 891 -20.26 19.85 28.69
C LYS A 891 -20.91 21.19 28.28
N GLU A 892 -20.35 22.30 28.77
CA GLU A 892 -20.89 23.65 28.59
C GLU A 892 -19.73 24.67 28.52
N THR A 893 -19.68 25.48 27.47
CA THR A 893 -18.74 26.62 27.37
C THR A 893 -19.44 27.87 26.87
N ASN A 894 -19.05 29.01 27.43
CA ASN A 894 -19.44 30.32 26.94
C ASN A 894 -18.21 31.22 26.90
N GLY A 895 -18.18 32.11 25.91
CA GLY A 895 -17.02 32.96 25.68
C GLY A 895 -17.37 34.25 24.97
N LEU A 896 -16.51 35.23 25.16
CA LEU A 896 -16.49 36.48 24.42
C LEU A 896 -15.22 36.49 23.55
N ILE A 897 -15.39 36.85 22.27
CA ILE A 897 -14.33 36.96 21.28
C ILE A 897 -14.16 38.45 20.96
N GLU A 898 -12.95 38.96 21.13
CA GLU A 898 -12.62 40.34 20.76
C GLU A 898 -12.21 40.39 19.28
N CYS A 899 -13.05 41.00 18.44
CA CYS A 899 -12.84 41.08 16.99
C CYS A 899 -12.30 42.45 16.55
N GLY A 900 -11.57 43.14 17.44
CA GLY A 900 -11.17 44.54 17.27
C GLY A 900 -12.21 45.49 17.86
N ASP A 901 -13.07 46.06 17.01
CA ASP A 901 -14.05 47.11 17.39
C ASP A 901 -15.37 46.56 17.97
N CYS A 902 -15.58 45.24 17.94
CA CYS A 902 -16.77 44.60 18.48
C CYS A 902 -16.45 43.31 19.25
N GLN A 903 -17.33 42.97 20.21
CA GLN A 903 -17.26 41.73 20.97
C GLN A 903 -18.34 40.76 20.48
N LYS A 904 -17.94 39.53 20.15
CA LYS A 904 -18.85 38.46 19.72
C LYS A 904 -18.99 37.44 20.83
N MET A 905 -20.22 37.19 21.27
CA MET A 905 -20.53 36.18 22.29
C MET A 905 -20.88 34.85 21.62
N PHE A 906 -20.41 33.75 22.22
CA PHE A 906 -20.84 32.40 21.86
C PHE A 906 -21.18 31.57 23.10
N VAL A 907 -22.12 30.63 22.92
CA VAL A 907 -22.53 29.63 23.90
C VAL A 907 -22.55 28.27 23.20
N ALA A 908 -21.83 27.29 23.72
CA ALA A 908 -21.80 25.91 23.26
C ALA A 908 -22.34 24.98 24.34
N GLN A 909 -23.27 24.10 23.97
CA GLN A 909 -23.97 23.17 24.86
C GLN A 909 -24.04 21.79 24.21
N GLN A 910 -23.58 20.75 24.91
CA GLN A 910 -23.71 19.37 24.42
C GLN A 910 -25.17 18.89 24.52
N ILE A 911 -25.64 18.17 23.50
CA ILE A 911 -26.95 17.49 23.52
C ILE A 911 -26.77 16.11 24.18
N ALA A 912 -27.56 15.83 25.21
CA ALA A 912 -27.49 14.59 25.96
C ALA A 912 -27.66 13.34 25.06
N SER A 913 -26.91 12.28 25.39
CA SER A 913 -26.96 10.97 24.70
C SER A 913 -26.70 11.04 23.18
N SER A 914 -25.94 12.03 22.71
CA SER A 914 -25.56 12.17 21.31
C SER A 914 -24.16 12.76 21.13
N ASN A 915 -23.59 12.62 19.93
CA ASN A 915 -22.38 13.32 19.50
C ASN A 915 -22.63 14.78 19.06
N LEU A 916 -23.81 15.36 19.33
CA LEU A 916 -24.20 16.67 18.84
C LEU A 916 -23.85 17.81 19.82
N LEU A 917 -23.44 18.95 19.26
CA LEU A 917 -23.10 20.16 20.01
C LEU A 917 -23.93 21.35 19.51
N LEU A 918 -24.79 21.90 20.36
CA LEU A 918 -25.55 23.10 20.08
C LEU A 918 -24.69 24.35 20.32
N LEU A 919 -24.29 25.03 19.23
CA LEU A 919 -23.58 26.30 19.28
C LEU A 919 -24.51 27.46 18.90
N ILE A 920 -24.50 28.53 19.69
CA ILE A 920 -25.23 29.77 19.44
C ILE A 920 -24.24 30.93 19.47
N THR A 921 -24.20 31.70 18.40
CA THR A 921 -23.27 32.83 18.21
C THR A 921 -24.04 34.10 17.87
N ASP A 922 -23.51 35.24 18.28
CA ASP A 922 -24.03 36.54 17.83
C ASP A 922 -23.67 36.78 16.34
N ALA A 923 -24.63 37.26 15.56
CA ALA A 923 -24.48 37.55 14.13
C ALA A 923 -24.18 39.03 13.84
N ALA A 924 -24.16 39.90 14.86
CA ALA A 924 -24.05 41.35 14.68
C ALA A 924 -22.62 41.87 14.45
N CYS A 925 -21.58 41.07 14.69
CA CYS A 925 -20.17 41.47 14.67
C CYS A 925 -19.39 40.68 13.60
N ASP A 926 -18.70 41.40 12.69
CA ASP A 926 -17.86 40.83 11.64
C ASP A 926 -16.44 40.58 12.17
N CYS A 927 -16.03 39.30 12.23
CA CYS A 927 -14.79 38.84 12.84
C CYS A 927 -13.79 38.28 11.82
N SER A 928 -13.77 38.83 10.60
CA SER A 928 -12.91 38.42 9.48
C SER A 928 -11.39 38.56 9.72
N VAL A 929 -10.96 39.13 10.84
CA VAL A 929 -9.54 39.27 11.24
C VAL A 929 -8.89 37.92 11.52
N PHE A 930 -9.67 36.93 11.92
CA PHE A 930 -9.20 35.55 12.09
C PHE A 930 -9.22 34.84 10.72
N PRO A 931 -8.05 34.48 10.15
CA PRO A 931 -8.02 33.79 8.87
C PRO A 931 -8.77 32.45 8.97
N PRO A 932 -9.42 31.99 7.87
CA PRO A 932 -9.95 30.65 7.83
C PRO A 932 -8.80 29.66 8.08
N VAL A 933 -9.03 28.68 8.94
CA VAL A 933 -8.05 27.63 9.21
C VAL A 933 -7.92 26.78 7.94
N LEU A 934 -6.93 27.11 7.11
CA LEU A 934 -6.64 26.46 5.83
C LEU A 934 -5.34 25.66 5.91
N LEU A 935 -5.31 24.61 5.10
CA LEU A 935 -4.19 23.68 4.91
C LEU A 935 -2.93 24.44 4.47
N ALA A 936 -1.81 24.25 5.16
CA ALA A 936 -0.51 24.82 4.79
C ALA A 936 0.52 23.70 4.63
N HIS A 937 1.22 23.67 3.50
CA HIS A 937 2.32 22.72 3.25
C HIS A 937 3.65 23.39 3.63
N ASN A 938 4.48 22.72 4.44
CA ASN A 938 5.78 23.26 4.87
C ASN A 938 6.94 22.39 4.36
N ALA A 939 7.78 22.95 3.47
CA ALA A 939 8.84 22.20 2.79
C ALA A 939 10.07 21.87 3.68
N SER A 940 10.25 22.56 4.80
CA SER A 940 11.43 22.38 5.69
C SER A 940 11.43 21.05 6.45
N VAL A 941 10.27 20.41 6.61
CA VAL A 941 10.10 19.18 7.40
C VAL A 941 10.70 17.95 6.67
N LYS A 942 10.77 17.97 5.34
CA LYS A 942 11.24 16.83 4.53
C LYS A 942 12.71 16.48 4.82
N CYS A 943 13.58 17.47 4.95
CA CYS A 943 15.01 17.24 5.22
C CYS A 943 15.29 16.75 6.65
N GLU A 944 14.49 17.18 7.63
CA GLU A 944 14.59 16.67 9.00
C GLU A 944 14.13 15.22 9.06
N ARG A 945 13.05 14.87 8.35
CA ARG A 945 12.55 13.48 8.21
C ARG A 945 13.56 12.55 7.54
N MET A 946 14.20 12.99 6.45
CA MET A 946 15.23 12.18 5.76
C MET A 946 16.50 11.98 6.61
N ARG A 947 16.73 12.85 7.61
CA ARG A 947 17.85 12.71 8.56
C ARG A 947 17.51 11.86 9.78
N SER A 948 16.26 11.86 10.23
CA SER A 948 15.79 10.96 11.28
C SER A 948 15.66 9.56 10.70
N GLN A 949 16.80 8.87 10.55
CA GLN A 949 16.79 7.47 10.17
C GLN A 949 16.15 6.69 11.30
N LYS A 950 15.04 6.08 10.93
CA LYS A 950 14.31 5.18 11.76
C LYS A 950 15.14 3.89 12.01
N LEU A 951 15.15 3.34 13.23
CA LEU A 951 15.62 2.00 13.57
C LEU A 951 14.96 0.93 12.69
N ARG A 952 15.74 0.37 11.78
CA ARG A 952 15.36 -0.76 10.91
C ARG A 952 16.10 -2.03 11.35
N ARG A 953 15.56 -3.22 11.05
CA ARG A 953 16.28 -4.48 11.24
C ARG A 953 17.10 -4.82 9.99
N ARG A 954 18.37 -5.20 10.20
CA ARG A 954 19.24 -5.67 9.11
C ARG A 954 18.88 -7.10 8.69
N PRO A 955 19.12 -7.47 7.43
CA PRO A 955 19.16 -8.88 7.03
C PRO A 955 20.13 -9.68 7.91
N ASP A 956 19.74 -10.91 8.25
CA ASP A 956 20.52 -11.77 9.15
C ASP A 956 21.75 -12.37 8.45
N THR A 957 21.73 -12.48 7.11
CA THR A 957 22.81 -13.02 6.28
C THR A 957 23.53 -11.93 5.49
N CYS A 958 24.83 -12.13 5.26
CA CYS A 958 25.66 -11.23 4.47
C CYS A 958 26.84 -11.99 3.87
N HIS A 959 26.98 -11.93 2.54
CA HIS A 959 28.03 -12.62 1.79
C HIS A 959 28.90 -11.61 1.02
N ALA A 960 29.75 -10.87 1.74
CA ALA A 960 30.55 -9.82 1.12
C ALA A 960 31.87 -10.30 0.49
N PHE A 961 32.49 -11.33 1.08
CA PHE A 961 33.84 -11.78 0.74
C PHE A 961 33.99 -13.28 0.86
N HIS A 962 34.67 -13.89 -0.12
CA HIS A 962 35.14 -15.26 -0.07
C HIS A 962 36.64 -15.33 -0.44
N PRO A 963 37.47 -16.11 0.27
CA PRO A 963 38.92 -16.19 -0.01
C PRO A 963 39.25 -16.81 -1.38
N GLU A 964 38.40 -17.72 -1.88
CA GLU A 964 38.59 -18.40 -3.18
C GLU A 964 38.01 -17.64 -4.37
N GLU A 965 37.46 -16.45 -4.14
CA GLU A 965 36.87 -15.61 -5.19
C GLU A 965 37.91 -15.25 -6.28
N ASN A 966 37.60 -15.58 -7.54
CA ASN A 966 38.41 -15.14 -8.66
C ASN A 966 38.21 -13.64 -8.94
N ALA A 967 39.13 -12.82 -8.43
CA ALA A 967 39.15 -11.38 -8.65
C ALA A 967 40.00 -10.93 -9.86
N GLN A 968 40.53 -11.88 -10.65
CA GLN A 968 41.36 -11.55 -11.82
C GLN A 968 40.53 -11.24 -13.07
N ASP A 969 39.29 -11.71 -13.11
CA ASP A 969 38.34 -11.42 -14.18
C ASP A 969 37.69 -10.05 -13.97
N CYS A 970 38.29 -9.03 -14.60
CA CYS A 970 37.95 -7.61 -14.45
C CYS A 970 37.80 -6.93 -15.83
N GLY A 971 36.64 -7.14 -16.44
CA GLY A 971 36.19 -6.47 -17.67
C GLY A 971 36.23 -7.36 -18.90
N GLY A 972 35.06 -7.62 -19.48
CA GLY A 972 34.88 -8.31 -20.75
C GLY A 972 35.32 -7.43 -21.93
N ALA A 973 36.59 -7.52 -22.30
CA ALA A 973 36.92 -7.26 -23.69
C ALA A 973 36.47 -8.49 -24.49
N ALA A 974 35.80 -8.27 -25.62
CA ALA A 974 35.83 -9.26 -26.69
C ALA A 974 37.30 -9.43 -27.10
N GLU A 975 38.03 -10.26 -26.37
CA GLU A 975 39.30 -10.79 -26.85
C GLU A 975 38.92 -11.70 -28.00
N ILE A 976 38.90 -11.15 -29.21
CA ILE A 976 38.98 -11.95 -30.42
C ILE A 976 40.18 -12.87 -30.17
N PRO A 977 39.98 -14.20 -30.03
CA PRO A 977 41.11 -15.09 -29.82
C PRO A 977 41.98 -14.93 -31.05
N VAL A 978 43.15 -14.32 -30.88
CA VAL A 978 44.12 -14.17 -31.96
C VAL A 978 44.58 -15.58 -32.26
N SER A 979 43.96 -16.20 -33.27
CA SER A 979 44.34 -17.54 -33.69
C SER A 979 45.84 -17.54 -33.98
N PRO A 980 46.63 -18.44 -33.36
CA PRO A 980 48.07 -18.51 -33.59
C PRO A 980 48.39 -18.78 -35.07
N THR A 981 47.43 -19.25 -35.87
CA THR A 981 47.58 -19.45 -37.32
C THR A 981 47.78 -18.15 -38.11
N LEU A 982 47.30 -16.99 -37.62
CA LEU A 982 47.48 -15.70 -38.30
C LEU A 982 48.87 -15.08 -38.07
N LEU A 983 49.57 -15.47 -37.00
CA LEU A 983 50.94 -15.02 -36.72
C LEU A 983 52.00 -15.76 -37.56
N PHE A 984 51.68 -16.91 -38.16
CA PHE A 984 52.61 -17.68 -39.00
C PHE A 984 52.50 -17.38 -40.51
N LEU A 985 51.46 -16.67 -40.95
CA LEU A 985 51.30 -16.24 -42.35
C LEU A 985 52.45 -15.34 -42.88
N PRO A 986 53.03 -14.39 -42.13
CA PRO A 986 54.15 -13.59 -42.64
C PRO A 986 55.47 -14.37 -42.72
N LEU A 987 55.63 -15.48 -41.99
CA LEU A 987 56.83 -16.33 -42.09
C LEU A 987 56.79 -17.25 -43.33
N ALA A 988 55.60 -17.68 -43.77
CA ALA A 988 55.45 -18.50 -44.96
C ALA A 988 55.68 -17.71 -46.27
N LEU A 989 55.37 -16.41 -46.29
CA LEU A 989 55.58 -15.52 -47.44
C LEU A 989 57.04 -15.06 -47.62
N LEU A 990 57.89 -15.21 -46.61
CA LEU A 990 59.33 -14.94 -46.69
C LEU A 990 60.16 -16.16 -47.14
N LEU A 991 59.52 -17.33 -47.30
CA LEU A 991 60.14 -18.61 -47.67
C LEU A 991 59.71 -19.12 -49.07
N GLN A 992 59.09 -18.27 -49.90
CA GLN A 992 58.78 -18.55 -51.31
C GLN A 992 59.59 -17.69 -52.27
#